data_AF-M5S1Q0-F1
#
_entry.id   AF-M5S1Q0-F1
#
_cell.length_a   1.000
_cell.length_b   1.000
_cell.length_c   1.000
_cell.angle_alpha   90.00
_cell.angle_beta   90.00
_cell.angle_gamma   90.00
#
_symmetry.space_group_name_H-M   'P 1'
#
loop_
_entity.id
_entity.type
_entity.pdbx_description
1 polymer ?
#
loop_
_entity_poly.entity_id
_entity_poly.type
_entity_poly.pdbx_seq_one_letter_code
_entity_poly.pdbx_strand_id
1 'polypeptide(L)'
;MDCHRYSPGKKTQNPAIFAEKPHRIFTVSLDAKPPAISASRPHAAADVLQSSASLCDNACHLPPSITKYRLNMIAIRSRAFAVSLLVVTVAPVHAENTAARLGDNLQPLISCLSGNAKSFSISADIDVHIDGQVQHVDGRLVRFDDQSFDLDLIHSDYSVRIRRRAESTAFALPHHQTVFLSAGDADPRDQLSPRGITDRLLGSGSKLSTYAAMIQQSDASVVAQMLTGLLKADSSDKRQTWTLNNETSIIFDNSGKQITIHVGDHYHGTLKIDDNVPEMPNAGEWPGFKQVSLQRMELERSIARGTRRALEIIAPSRLLTSPLQKAKTVPAGELRWIDGQRVVLLKGSPEQIGDAHGRLLAAESQRCIDSVLYTFGTVNTVRTGRWFRHDLDAAYARLAAHIPDDHKRETLAFAKAINLDPSTAHAINVFPELFHCSGFAVSDAATKDGKLYHGRVLDYMTTIGLQDAATTFIIAVDGKHAFANIGYAGFIGSVSGMNDQAISLGEMGGHGEGQWDGVPMATLMRRALEECSTLDQVMTLWQDSPRTCEYYYVFADGKTNQAVGVAADPKSIEFIQPGQTDPRLGEGIPNVLALSSGSRLETLRERIQQRYGEIDVEAAQWLMSRPVAMKSNLHNVLFVPADGVFYVANATHKAPAAEQPYVKFDLAELLQSMATRQQEDSQP
;
A
#
# COMPACT_ATOMS: atom_id res chain seq x y z
N MET A 1 -42.59 25.49 52.99
CA MET A 1 -43.20 24.32 52.34
C MET A 1 -42.20 23.78 51.33
N ASP A 2 -40.94 23.58 51.73
CA ASP A 2 -40.38 22.44 52.49
C ASP A 2 -40.15 21.23 51.57
N CYS A 3 -38.92 20.96 51.09
CA CYS A 3 -37.74 20.40 51.78
C CYS A 3 -37.99 19.05 52.46
N HIS A 4 -37.34 17.99 51.97
CA HIS A 4 -36.62 16.93 52.72
C HIS A 4 -36.00 15.96 51.67
N ARG A 5 -34.70 15.98 51.35
CA ARG A 5 -33.53 15.37 52.06
C ARG A 5 -33.80 14.00 52.69
N TYR A 6 -33.14 12.96 52.18
CA TYR A 6 -32.45 11.96 53.01
C TYR A 6 -31.31 11.24 52.26
N SER A 7 -30.14 11.28 52.89
CA SER A 7 -28.92 10.46 52.77
C SER A 7 -28.24 10.57 54.15
N PRO A 8 -27.26 9.75 54.59
CA PRO A 8 -26.73 8.46 54.10
C PRO A 8 -26.53 7.41 55.23
N GLY A 9 -26.09 6.18 54.92
CA GLY A 9 -25.78 5.15 55.94
C GLY A 9 -24.86 4.00 55.49
N LYS A 10 -23.56 4.18 55.76
CA LYS A 10 -22.35 3.33 55.70
C LYS A 10 -22.42 1.77 55.68
N LYS A 11 -21.58 1.23 54.78
CA LYS A 11 -20.50 0.20 54.91
C LYS A 11 -20.75 -1.10 55.71
N THR A 12 -20.59 -2.24 55.00
CA THR A 12 -19.61 -3.31 55.33
C THR A 12 -19.29 -4.22 54.12
N GLN A 13 -17.99 -4.25 53.77
CA GLN A 13 -17.13 -5.35 53.30
C GLN A 13 -17.57 -6.41 52.24
N ASN A 14 -16.84 -6.34 51.12
CA ASN A 14 -16.49 -7.29 50.04
C ASN A 14 -15.94 -8.67 50.56
N PRO A 15 -15.66 -9.73 49.74
CA PRO A 15 -15.39 -9.70 48.28
C PRO A 15 -15.87 -10.90 47.39
N ALA A 16 -15.69 -10.67 46.08
CA ALA A 16 -15.36 -11.62 45.00
C ALA A 16 -16.50 -12.39 44.30
N ILE A 17 -16.70 -12.11 43.00
CA ILE A 17 -16.47 -12.98 41.82
C ILE A 17 -16.99 -12.23 40.56
N PHE A 18 -16.41 -12.53 39.39
CA PHE A 18 -16.50 -11.88 38.07
C PHE A 18 -15.53 -10.72 37.81
N ALA A 19 -14.25 -11.09 37.71
CA ALA A 19 -13.33 -10.48 36.76
C ALA A 19 -13.48 -11.21 35.41
N GLU A 20 -14.23 -10.65 34.48
CA GLU A 20 -14.07 -10.98 33.05
C GLU A 20 -13.05 -10.02 32.45
N LYS A 21 -12.05 -10.61 31.80
CA LYS A 21 -10.87 -9.96 31.23
C LYS A 21 -11.27 -9.02 30.09
N PRO A 22 -10.73 -7.80 29.99
CA PRO A 22 -10.90 -6.98 28.80
C PRO A 22 -10.09 -7.59 27.64
N HIS A 23 -10.78 -7.78 26.50
CA HIS A 23 -10.20 -8.19 25.24
C HIS A 23 -9.13 -7.18 24.79
N ARG A 24 -7.92 -7.68 24.54
CA ARG A 24 -6.87 -6.96 23.79
C ARG A 24 -7.38 -6.74 22.37
N ILE A 25 -7.68 -5.50 22.01
CA ILE A 25 -7.87 -5.08 20.63
C ILE A 25 -6.90 -3.91 20.41
N PHE A 26 -6.13 -4.00 19.32
CA PHE A 26 -5.18 -3.01 18.77
C PHE A 26 -3.84 -2.79 19.49
N THR A 27 -2.85 -3.59 19.10
CA THR A 27 -1.47 -3.14 18.90
C THR A 27 -0.84 -4.06 17.86
N VAL A 28 -0.46 -3.54 16.69
CA VAL A 28 0.47 -4.25 15.80
C VAL A 28 1.83 -4.14 16.48
N SER A 29 2.17 -5.12 17.31
CA SER A 29 3.53 -5.28 17.85
C SER A 29 4.40 -5.92 16.78
N LEU A 30 5.05 -5.11 15.95
CA LEU A 30 6.06 -5.56 14.98
C LEU A 30 7.49 -5.53 15.55
N ASP A 31 7.64 -5.66 16.87
CA ASP A 31 8.93 -5.82 17.53
C ASP A 31 8.96 -7.11 18.35
N ALA A 32 9.43 -8.20 17.73
CA ALA A 32 9.88 -9.37 18.46
C ALA A 32 11.28 -9.08 19.02
N LYS A 33 11.39 -8.81 20.32
CA LYS A 33 12.67 -8.89 21.05
C LYS A 33 13.08 -10.38 21.16
N PRO A 34 14.34 -10.75 20.87
CA PRO A 34 14.83 -12.10 21.16
C PRO A 34 14.91 -12.32 22.68
N PRO A 35 14.70 -13.56 23.17
CA PRO A 35 14.69 -13.85 24.59
C PRO A 35 16.09 -13.67 25.20
N ALA A 36 16.13 -12.96 26.34
CA ALA A 36 17.29 -12.84 27.19
C ALA A 36 17.54 -14.16 27.93
N ILE A 37 18.70 -14.79 27.68
CA ILE A 37 19.22 -15.86 28.53
C ILE A 37 20.19 -15.21 29.52
N SER A 38 19.79 -15.13 30.80
CA SER A 38 20.67 -14.67 31.87
C SER A 38 21.36 -15.84 32.58
N ALA A 39 22.68 -15.68 32.68
CA ALA A 39 23.56 -16.09 33.77
C ALA A 39 23.87 -17.58 33.98
N SER A 40 25.13 -17.97 33.72
CA SER A 40 26.16 -18.01 34.80
C SER A 40 27.54 -18.42 34.26
N ARG A 41 28.51 -17.50 34.35
CA ARG A 41 29.97 -17.76 34.47
C ARG A 41 30.27 -18.39 35.86
N PRO A 42 31.43 -19.05 36.16
CA PRO A 42 32.83 -18.66 35.83
C PRO A 42 33.72 -19.88 35.43
N HIS A 43 35.03 -19.86 35.12
CA HIS A 43 36.21 -19.03 35.43
C HIS A 43 37.33 -19.30 34.38
N ALA A 44 38.21 -18.31 34.16
CA ALA A 44 39.66 -18.37 33.85
C ALA A 44 40.16 -19.22 32.64
N ALA A 45 41.12 -18.86 31.79
CA ALA A 45 42.05 -17.74 31.65
C ALA A 45 42.76 -17.88 30.27
N ALA A 46 43.53 -16.84 29.91
CA ALA A 46 44.68 -16.82 29.00
C ALA A 46 44.46 -16.56 27.49
N ASP A 47 44.91 -15.35 27.11
CA ASP A 47 45.81 -15.01 25.99
C ASP A 47 45.34 -15.18 24.54
N VAL A 48 45.17 -14.06 23.80
CA VAL A 48 46.23 -13.37 23.02
C VAL A 48 45.61 -12.19 22.24
N LEU A 49 45.98 -10.96 22.66
CA LEU A 49 46.44 -9.77 21.92
C LEU A 49 45.84 -9.46 20.51
N GLN A 50 45.06 -8.36 20.37
CA GLN A 50 45.46 -6.95 20.09
C GLN A 50 45.43 -6.60 18.58
N SER A 51 44.48 -5.75 18.14
CA SER A 51 44.62 -4.28 17.93
C SER A 51 45.10 -3.97 16.49
N SER A 52 44.67 -2.95 15.76
CA SER A 52 44.07 -1.65 16.10
C SER A 52 43.59 -0.99 14.80
N ALA A 53 42.65 -0.07 14.95
CA ALA A 53 42.13 0.84 13.94
C ALA A 53 43.00 2.11 13.75
N SER A 54 42.50 2.99 12.87
CA SER A 54 42.68 4.46 12.78
C SER A 54 43.76 4.95 11.80
N LEU A 55 43.37 5.71 10.75
CA LEU A 55 43.30 7.20 10.66
C LEU A 55 44.73 7.81 10.55
N CYS A 56 45.08 8.78 9.69
CA CYS A 56 44.37 9.93 9.14
C CYS A 56 45.22 10.57 8.00
N ASP A 57 44.57 11.44 7.22
CA ASP A 57 45.07 12.73 6.69
C ASP A 57 46.04 12.88 5.49
N ASN A 58 45.53 13.67 4.53
CA ASN A 58 46.09 14.87 3.90
C ASN A 58 47.02 14.80 2.66
N ALA A 59 46.47 15.41 1.59
CA ALA A 59 47.02 16.52 0.81
C ALA A 59 47.86 16.28 -0.48
N CYS A 60 47.43 17.01 -1.51
CA CYS A 60 48.18 17.69 -2.57
C CYS A 60 48.60 16.98 -3.89
N HIS A 61 48.08 17.60 -4.97
CA HIS A 61 48.75 17.97 -6.24
C HIS A 61 48.94 16.98 -7.42
N LEU A 62 48.23 17.32 -8.52
CA LEU A 62 48.69 17.48 -9.94
C LEU A 62 48.85 16.22 -10.85
N PRO A 63 48.75 16.38 -12.21
CA PRO A 63 48.13 15.42 -13.16
C PRO A 63 49.15 14.88 -14.21
N PRO A 64 48.77 14.66 -15.50
CA PRO A 64 48.28 13.46 -16.18
C PRO A 64 49.37 12.69 -16.97
N SER A 65 49.07 11.50 -17.52
CA SER A 65 49.61 10.90 -18.79
C SER A 65 49.69 9.35 -18.75
N ILE A 66 49.01 8.64 -19.66
CA ILE A 66 49.51 7.96 -20.88
C ILE A 66 50.31 6.66 -20.63
N THR A 67 49.63 5.55 -20.97
CA THR A 67 50.12 4.32 -21.66
C THR A 67 50.95 3.28 -20.90
N LYS A 68 50.42 2.03 -20.85
CA LYS A 68 51.21 0.80 -21.09
C LYS A 68 50.34 -0.36 -21.61
N TYR A 69 50.48 -0.59 -22.92
CA TYR A 69 50.47 -1.85 -23.69
C TYR A 69 49.93 -3.16 -23.08
N ARG A 70 48.98 -3.78 -23.79
CA ARG A 70 49.02 -5.23 -24.13
C ARG A 70 48.62 -5.44 -25.59
N LEU A 71 49.48 -6.16 -26.32
CA LEU A 71 49.31 -6.63 -27.70
C LEU A 71 49.78 -8.09 -27.73
N ASN A 72 48.92 -8.98 -28.23
CA ASN A 72 49.15 -10.27 -28.91
C ASN A 72 47.75 -10.92 -29.03
N MET A 73 47.00 -10.81 -30.14
CA MET A 73 47.21 -11.33 -31.51
C MET A 73 47.25 -12.87 -31.49
N ILE A 74 46.24 -13.60 -32.04
CA ILE A 74 46.02 -13.99 -33.46
C ILE A 74 44.58 -14.62 -33.51
N ALA A 75 43.55 -14.14 -34.23
CA ALA A 75 43.25 -14.12 -35.68
C ALA A 75 43.03 -15.57 -36.25
N ILE A 76 41.98 -16.01 -37.00
CA ILE A 76 41.35 -15.53 -38.25
C ILE A 76 40.11 -16.41 -38.65
N ARG A 77 39.00 -15.74 -39.04
CA ARG A 77 38.03 -15.92 -40.17
C ARG A 77 37.29 -17.24 -40.58
N SER A 78 35.95 -17.09 -40.66
CA SER A 78 34.95 -17.33 -41.75
C SER A 78 34.87 -18.61 -42.64
N ARG A 79 33.70 -19.28 -42.53
CA ARG A 79 32.78 -19.87 -43.55
C ARG A 79 33.32 -20.55 -44.84
N ALA A 80 33.05 -21.87 -45.00
CA ALA A 80 32.24 -22.48 -46.09
C ALA A 80 32.19 -24.05 -46.04
N PHE A 81 30.96 -24.58 -45.94
CA PHE A 81 30.33 -25.79 -46.53
C PHE A 81 31.07 -27.12 -46.84
N ALA A 82 30.50 -28.21 -46.27
CA ALA A 82 30.30 -29.60 -46.76
C ALA A 82 31.54 -30.47 -47.09
N VAL A 83 31.70 -31.73 -46.67
CA VAL A 83 30.80 -32.92 -46.59
C VAL A 83 31.43 -33.87 -45.54
N SER A 84 30.73 -34.39 -44.51
CA SER A 84 30.15 -35.76 -44.46
C SER A 84 29.50 -35.89 -43.06
N LEU A 85 28.18 -35.75 -42.91
CA LEU A 85 27.17 -36.83 -42.76
C LEU A 85 27.42 -37.81 -41.57
N LEU A 86 26.42 -37.92 -40.68
CA LEU A 86 26.36 -38.56 -39.35
C LEU A 86 27.19 -37.82 -38.28
N VAL A 87 26.66 -36.94 -37.43
CA VAL A 87 25.58 -37.14 -36.45
C VAL A 87 24.79 -35.84 -36.31
N VAL A 88 23.72 -35.69 -37.08
CA VAL A 88 22.54 -34.92 -36.67
C VAL A 88 21.55 -35.97 -36.23
N THR A 89 21.03 -35.86 -34.99
CA THR A 89 19.70 -36.33 -34.50
C THR A 89 19.64 -36.66 -32.99
N VAL A 90 20.49 -36.13 -32.10
CA VAL A 90 20.30 -36.37 -30.64
C VAL A 90 20.03 -35.11 -29.83
N ALA A 91 20.56 -33.94 -30.20
CA ALA A 91 20.29 -32.70 -29.48
C ALA A 91 18.86 -32.13 -29.66
N PRO A 92 18.26 -32.05 -30.87
CA PRO A 92 16.86 -31.64 -31.00
C PRO A 92 15.89 -32.73 -30.51
N VAL A 93 16.26 -34.01 -30.61
CA VAL A 93 15.42 -35.14 -30.18
C VAL A 93 15.38 -35.26 -28.64
N HIS A 94 16.47 -35.00 -27.92
CA HIS A 94 16.44 -34.95 -26.45
C HIS A 94 15.66 -33.75 -25.93
N ALA A 95 15.74 -32.58 -26.58
CA ALA A 95 14.94 -31.42 -26.22
C ALA A 95 13.44 -31.62 -26.54
N GLU A 96 13.10 -32.18 -27.71
CA GLU A 96 11.72 -32.55 -28.08
C GLU A 96 11.14 -33.61 -27.14
N ASN A 97 11.90 -34.66 -26.82
CA ASN A 97 11.43 -35.76 -25.97
C ASN A 97 11.30 -35.32 -24.50
N THR A 98 12.19 -34.43 -24.03
CA THR A 98 12.09 -33.82 -22.69
C THR A 98 10.89 -32.88 -22.60
N ALA A 99 10.66 -32.04 -23.60
CA ALA A 99 9.49 -31.16 -23.64
C ALA A 99 8.17 -31.96 -23.75
N ALA A 100 8.12 -33.00 -24.57
CA ALA A 100 6.95 -33.89 -24.67
C ALA A 100 6.62 -34.54 -23.31
N ARG A 101 7.64 -35.07 -22.62
CA ARG A 101 7.48 -35.67 -21.28
C ARG A 101 6.98 -34.69 -20.22
N LEU A 102 7.53 -33.47 -20.19
CA LEU A 102 7.03 -32.44 -19.29
C LEU A 102 5.61 -32.01 -19.66
N GLY A 103 5.29 -32.00 -20.96
CA GLY A 103 3.94 -31.76 -21.48
C GLY A 103 2.95 -32.77 -20.93
N ASP A 104 3.25 -34.06 -21.03
CA ASP A 104 2.41 -35.14 -20.48
C ASP A 104 2.18 -34.97 -18.96
N ASN A 105 3.24 -34.65 -18.21
CA ASN A 105 3.16 -34.42 -16.77
C ASN A 105 2.31 -33.19 -16.40
N LEU A 106 2.37 -32.13 -17.22
CA LEU A 106 1.62 -30.89 -16.99
C LEU A 106 0.18 -30.97 -17.50
N GLN A 107 -0.14 -31.88 -18.42
CA GLN A 107 -1.43 -31.95 -19.10
C GLN A 107 -2.63 -31.99 -18.13
N PRO A 108 -2.63 -32.73 -17.01
CA PRO A 108 -3.74 -32.71 -16.06
C PRO A 108 -3.98 -31.33 -15.44
N LEU A 109 -2.91 -30.64 -15.01
CA LEU A 109 -3.00 -29.31 -14.43
C LEU A 109 -3.40 -28.26 -15.48
N ILE A 110 -2.80 -28.30 -16.67
CA ILE A 110 -3.12 -27.37 -17.76
C ILE A 110 -4.58 -27.54 -18.20
N SER A 111 -5.11 -28.77 -18.20
CA SER A 111 -6.53 -29.01 -18.52
C SER A 111 -7.48 -28.31 -17.52
N CYS A 112 -7.10 -28.24 -16.25
CA CYS A 112 -7.84 -27.49 -15.23
C CYS A 112 -7.71 -25.97 -15.42
N LEU A 113 -6.48 -25.47 -15.60
CA LEU A 113 -6.17 -24.03 -15.67
C LEU A 113 -6.60 -23.36 -16.99
N SER A 114 -6.55 -24.09 -18.11
CA SER A 114 -7.01 -23.61 -19.43
C SER A 114 -8.54 -23.51 -19.54
N GLY A 115 -9.26 -24.11 -18.59
CA GLY A 115 -10.72 -24.17 -18.58
C GLY A 115 -11.32 -25.31 -19.42
N ASN A 116 -10.50 -26.16 -20.04
CA ASN A 116 -10.93 -27.34 -20.80
C ASN A 116 -11.67 -28.37 -19.94
N ALA A 117 -11.20 -28.59 -18.71
CA ALA A 117 -11.91 -29.42 -17.74
C ALA A 117 -13.14 -28.66 -17.20
N LYS A 118 -14.33 -29.19 -17.50
CA LYS A 118 -15.61 -28.60 -17.05
C LYS A 118 -15.84 -28.76 -15.56
N SER A 119 -15.32 -29.83 -14.96
CA SER A 119 -15.44 -30.16 -13.55
C SER A 119 -14.18 -30.85 -13.04
N PHE A 120 -13.72 -30.48 -11.85
CA PHE A 120 -12.53 -31.06 -11.20
C PHE A 120 -12.47 -30.68 -9.72
N SER A 121 -11.65 -31.39 -8.95
CA SER A 121 -11.24 -31.01 -7.60
C SER A 121 -9.72 -30.87 -7.53
N ILE A 122 -9.25 -29.79 -6.92
CA ILE A 122 -7.84 -29.57 -6.62
C ILE A 122 -7.71 -29.34 -5.12
N SER A 123 -6.82 -30.09 -4.46
CA SER A 123 -6.38 -29.77 -3.10
C SER A 123 -4.92 -29.33 -3.12
N ALA A 124 -4.57 -28.36 -2.30
CA ALA A 124 -3.22 -27.88 -2.12
C ALA A 124 -2.86 -27.84 -0.64
N ASP A 125 -1.63 -28.19 -0.34
CA ASP A 125 -0.99 -28.09 0.98
C ASP A 125 0.23 -27.20 0.72
N ILE A 126 0.28 -26.01 1.33
CA ILE A 126 1.27 -24.99 0.96
C ILE A 126 1.87 -24.34 2.21
N ASP A 127 3.19 -24.38 2.31
CA ASP A 127 3.96 -23.63 3.28
C ASP A 127 4.36 -22.28 2.68
N VAL A 128 3.86 -21.21 3.27
CA VAL A 128 4.11 -19.82 2.85
C VAL A 128 4.82 -19.05 3.95
N HIS A 129 5.76 -18.18 3.57
CA HIS A 129 6.39 -17.26 4.51
C HIS A 129 5.49 -16.04 4.74
N ILE A 130 4.89 -15.93 5.91
CA ILE A 130 4.08 -14.80 6.34
C ILE A 130 4.71 -14.22 7.61
N ASP A 131 4.95 -12.91 7.64
CA ASP A 131 5.59 -12.19 8.75
C ASP A 131 6.95 -12.77 9.19
N GLY A 132 7.71 -13.32 8.22
CA GLY A 132 9.03 -13.90 8.45
C GLY A 132 9.01 -15.29 9.11
N GLN A 133 7.85 -15.94 9.18
CA GLN A 133 7.68 -17.30 9.66
C GLN A 133 7.04 -18.18 8.58
N VAL A 134 7.40 -19.46 8.54
CA VAL A 134 6.69 -20.45 7.72
C VAL A 134 5.31 -20.70 8.35
N GLN A 135 4.26 -20.52 7.57
CA GLN A 135 2.88 -20.74 7.96
C GLN A 135 2.21 -21.67 6.93
N HIS A 136 1.37 -22.57 7.44
CA HIS A 136 0.78 -23.64 6.65
C HIS A 136 -0.64 -23.30 6.21
N VAL A 137 -0.94 -23.49 4.92
CA VAL A 137 -2.26 -23.22 4.33
C VAL A 137 -2.77 -24.45 3.58
N ASP A 138 -3.94 -24.94 3.98
CA ASP A 138 -4.69 -25.96 3.25
C ASP A 138 -5.65 -25.28 2.27
N GLY A 139 -5.50 -25.58 0.98
CA GLY A 139 -6.36 -25.11 -0.10
C GLY A 139 -7.21 -26.21 -0.70
N ARG A 140 -8.44 -25.90 -1.08
CA ARG A 140 -9.26 -26.77 -1.92
C ARG A 140 -10.10 -25.97 -2.90
N LEU A 141 -10.02 -26.27 -4.18
CA LEU A 141 -10.86 -25.72 -5.24
C LEU A 141 -11.63 -26.84 -5.92
N VAL A 142 -12.95 -26.78 -5.86
CA VAL A 142 -13.85 -27.70 -6.58
C VAL A 142 -14.59 -26.89 -7.62
N ARG A 143 -14.40 -27.21 -8.90
CA ARG A 143 -15.23 -26.68 -9.99
C ARG A 143 -16.28 -27.72 -10.37
N PHE A 144 -17.55 -27.33 -10.32
CA PHE A 144 -18.66 -28.21 -10.72
C PHE A 144 -19.05 -27.99 -12.19
N ASP A 145 -19.04 -26.74 -12.64
CA ASP A 145 -19.40 -26.35 -14.01
C ASP A 145 -18.82 -24.94 -14.36
N ASP A 146 -19.38 -24.29 -15.39
CA ASP A 146 -18.97 -22.96 -15.84
C ASP A 146 -19.47 -21.80 -14.95
N GLN A 147 -20.34 -22.09 -13.99
CA GLN A 147 -20.98 -21.14 -13.07
C GLN A 147 -20.74 -21.45 -11.60
N SER A 148 -20.31 -22.66 -11.26
CA SER A 148 -20.33 -23.14 -9.89
C SER A 148 -18.97 -23.66 -9.44
N PHE A 149 -18.49 -23.16 -8.30
CA PHE A 149 -17.29 -23.64 -7.64
C PHE A 149 -17.36 -23.45 -6.12
N ASP A 150 -16.58 -24.26 -5.40
CA ASP A 150 -16.26 -24.07 -3.99
C ASP A 150 -14.73 -23.84 -3.87
N LEU A 151 -14.32 -22.82 -3.12
CA LEU A 151 -12.93 -22.57 -2.75
C LEU A 151 -12.82 -22.51 -1.24
N ASP A 152 -12.00 -23.36 -0.66
CA ASP A 152 -11.62 -23.34 0.76
C ASP A 152 -10.15 -22.97 0.88
N LEU A 153 -9.84 -22.02 1.75
CA LEU A 153 -8.50 -21.65 2.17
C LEU A 153 -8.49 -21.66 3.70
N ILE A 154 -7.80 -22.64 4.29
CA ILE A 154 -7.79 -22.87 5.73
C ILE A 154 -6.39 -22.57 6.26
N HIS A 155 -6.33 -21.64 7.21
CA HIS A 155 -5.12 -21.27 7.93
C HIS A 155 -5.48 -21.04 9.41
N SER A 156 -4.50 -21.20 10.31
CA SER A 156 -4.72 -21.19 11.77
C SER A 156 -5.41 -19.91 12.26
N ASP A 157 -5.02 -18.78 11.66
CA ASP A 157 -5.45 -17.46 12.12
C ASP A 157 -6.54 -16.86 11.22
N TYR A 158 -6.58 -17.29 9.96
CA TYR A 158 -7.45 -16.74 8.94
C TYR A 158 -7.98 -17.89 8.09
N SER A 159 -9.29 -17.96 7.85
CA SER A 159 -9.86 -19.01 7.01
C SER A 159 -10.98 -18.40 6.20
N VAL A 160 -11.06 -18.81 4.95
CA VAL A 160 -12.02 -18.30 3.97
C VAL A 160 -12.61 -19.47 3.22
N ARG A 161 -13.93 -19.42 3.00
CA ARG A 161 -14.61 -20.31 2.06
C ARG A 161 -15.50 -19.51 1.12
N ILE A 162 -15.38 -19.74 -0.18
CA ILE A 162 -16.25 -19.16 -1.20
C ILE A 162 -17.06 -20.28 -1.83
N ARG A 163 -18.37 -20.14 -1.83
CA ARG A 163 -19.30 -21.04 -2.53
C ARG A 163 -20.08 -20.24 -3.55
N ARG A 164 -19.76 -20.40 -4.83
CA ARG A 164 -20.48 -19.74 -5.92
C ARG A 164 -21.39 -20.73 -6.65
N ARG A 165 -22.62 -20.30 -6.92
CA ARG A 165 -23.59 -20.97 -7.80
C ARG A 165 -24.06 -19.99 -8.88
N ALA A 166 -24.91 -20.46 -9.80
CA ALA A 166 -25.45 -19.66 -10.90
C ALA A 166 -26.09 -18.35 -10.44
N GLU A 167 -26.87 -18.36 -9.35
CA GLU A 167 -27.69 -17.21 -8.90
C GLU A 167 -27.26 -16.60 -7.55
N SER A 168 -26.20 -17.15 -6.93
CA SER A 168 -25.83 -16.79 -5.56
C SER A 168 -24.39 -17.10 -5.23
N THR A 169 -23.78 -16.29 -4.36
CA THR A 169 -22.42 -16.50 -3.86
C THR A 169 -22.38 -16.32 -2.35
N ALA A 170 -21.78 -17.28 -1.65
CA ALA A 170 -21.51 -17.20 -0.22
C ALA A 170 -20.01 -17.02 0.03
N PHE A 171 -19.66 -16.10 0.91
CA PHE A 171 -18.31 -15.85 1.40
C PHE A 171 -18.31 -16.06 2.92
N ALA A 172 -17.78 -17.20 3.37
CA ALA A 172 -17.80 -17.62 4.76
C ALA A 172 -16.43 -17.44 5.41
N LEU A 173 -16.46 -17.02 6.68
CA LEU A 173 -15.32 -16.79 7.54
C LEU A 173 -15.44 -17.72 8.77
N PRO A 174 -14.85 -18.93 8.73
CA PRO A 174 -15.02 -19.93 9.78
C PRO A 174 -14.62 -19.45 11.18
N HIS A 175 -13.52 -18.71 11.31
CA HIS A 175 -13.04 -18.18 12.61
C HIS A 175 -13.98 -17.16 13.25
N HIS A 176 -14.87 -16.56 12.46
CA HIS A 176 -15.91 -15.64 12.93
C HIS A 176 -17.31 -16.26 12.95
N GLN A 177 -17.45 -17.53 12.54
CA GLN A 177 -18.73 -18.21 12.33
C GLN A 177 -19.74 -17.34 11.58
N THR A 178 -19.28 -16.59 10.56
CA THR A 178 -20.09 -15.63 9.81
C THR A 178 -19.99 -15.93 8.33
N VAL A 179 -21.12 -15.88 7.62
CA VAL A 179 -21.20 -16.03 6.17
C VAL A 179 -21.94 -14.86 5.56
N PHE A 180 -21.32 -14.26 4.54
CA PHE A 180 -21.95 -13.28 3.69
C PHE A 180 -22.61 -14.00 2.52
N LEU A 181 -23.94 -14.08 2.52
CA LEU A 181 -24.71 -14.73 1.49
C LEU A 181 -25.29 -13.68 0.55
N SER A 182 -25.06 -13.85 -0.74
CA SER A 182 -25.48 -12.91 -1.76
C SER A 182 -26.29 -13.58 -2.87
N ALA A 183 -27.22 -12.83 -3.45
CA ALA A 183 -28.07 -13.26 -4.55
C ALA A 183 -28.34 -12.09 -5.52
N GLY A 184 -28.88 -12.42 -6.70
CA GLY A 184 -29.21 -11.46 -7.77
C GLY A 184 -28.17 -11.44 -8.90
N ASP A 185 -28.21 -10.37 -9.69
CA ASP A 185 -27.32 -10.22 -10.85
C ASP A 185 -25.87 -9.94 -10.42
N ALA A 186 -24.92 -10.47 -11.20
CA ALA A 186 -23.50 -10.17 -11.07
C ALA A 186 -23.06 -9.17 -12.15
N ASP A 187 -22.07 -8.32 -11.85
CA ASP A 187 -21.46 -7.46 -12.88
C ASP A 187 -20.66 -8.34 -13.86
N PRO A 188 -20.92 -8.29 -15.18
CA PRO A 188 -20.22 -9.12 -16.17
C PRO A 188 -18.68 -9.00 -16.13
N ARG A 189 -18.15 -7.84 -15.71
CA ARG A 189 -16.71 -7.54 -15.67
C ARG A 189 -16.06 -7.91 -14.35
N ASP A 190 -16.82 -7.83 -13.26
CA ASP A 190 -16.33 -7.97 -11.90
C ASP A 190 -17.08 -9.10 -11.15
N GLN A 191 -17.19 -10.26 -11.79
CA GLN A 191 -17.81 -11.48 -11.26
C GLN A 191 -16.83 -12.64 -11.09
N LEU A 192 -17.26 -13.64 -10.32
CA LEU A 192 -16.48 -14.83 -9.96
C LEU A 192 -16.85 -16.08 -10.76
N SER A 193 -17.63 -16.00 -11.84
CA SER A 193 -17.92 -17.18 -12.67
C SER A 193 -16.62 -17.89 -13.08
N PRO A 194 -16.52 -19.24 -12.99
CA PRO A 194 -15.33 -19.97 -13.42
C PRO A 194 -14.92 -19.65 -14.86
N ARG A 195 -15.90 -19.47 -15.75
CA ARG A 195 -15.63 -19.17 -17.16
C ARG A 195 -15.01 -17.78 -17.32
N GLY A 196 -13.76 -17.73 -17.77
CA GLY A 196 -13.02 -16.48 -17.96
C GLY A 196 -12.60 -15.80 -16.66
N ILE A 197 -12.56 -16.55 -15.54
CA ILE A 197 -12.16 -15.99 -14.23
C ILE A 197 -10.74 -15.44 -14.27
N THR A 198 -9.82 -16.12 -14.94
CA THR A 198 -8.42 -15.71 -15.06
C THR A 198 -8.29 -14.31 -15.67
N ASP A 199 -9.02 -14.00 -16.74
CA ASP A 199 -8.99 -12.68 -17.39
C ASP A 199 -9.53 -11.58 -16.47
N ARG A 200 -10.45 -11.95 -15.56
CA ARG A 200 -11.01 -11.04 -14.55
C ARG A 200 -10.12 -10.92 -13.33
N LEU A 201 -9.32 -11.92 -12.96
CA LEU A 201 -8.45 -11.85 -11.80
C LEU A 201 -7.02 -11.42 -12.14
N LEU A 202 -6.60 -11.49 -13.40
CA LEU A 202 -5.24 -11.10 -13.82
C LEU A 202 -5.29 -9.90 -14.76
N GLY A 203 -4.95 -8.73 -14.21
CA GLY A 203 -4.79 -7.50 -14.98
C GLY A 203 -3.38 -7.34 -15.57
N SER A 204 -3.25 -6.47 -16.57
CA SER A 204 -1.96 -6.10 -17.18
C SER A 204 -0.99 -5.43 -16.20
N GLY A 205 -1.48 -4.94 -15.06
CA GLY A 205 -0.64 -4.46 -13.96
C GLY A 205 0.19 -5.57 -13.30
N SER A 206 -0.11 -6.85 -13.54
CA SER A 206 0.64 -7.99 -13.00
C SER A 206 1.54 -8.64 -14.04
N LYS A 207 2.77 -9.01 -13.67
CA LYS A 207 3.68 -9.84 -14.50
C LYS A 207 3.09 -11.21 -14.80
N LEU A 208 2.19 -11.69 -13.94
CA LEU A 208 1.53 -12.98 -14.11
C LEU A 208 0.65 -13.03 -15.36
N SER A 209 0.12 -11.88 -15.80
CA SER A 209 -0.71 -11.79 -17.01
C SER A 209 0.03 -12.27 -18.27
N THR A 210 1.34 -12.01 -18.37
CA THR A 210 2.18 -12.47 -19.50
C THR A 210 2.19 -13.99 -19.63
N TYR A 211 2.17 -14.71 -18.49
CA TYR A 211 2.19 -16.17 -18.47
C TYR A 211 0.78 -16.76 -18.58
N ALA A 212 -0.22 -16.09 -18.03
CA ALA A 212 -1.61 -16.55 -18.05
C ALA A 212 -2.16 -16.68 -19.47
N ALA A 213 -1.91 -15.69 -20.34
CA ALA A 213 -2.31 -15.74 -21.75
C ALA A 213 -1.72 -16.97 -22.46
N MET A 214 -0.49 -17.37 -22.08
CA MET A 214 0.15 -18.56 -22.63
C MET A 214 -0.54 -19.83 -22.13
N ILE A 215 -0.78 -19.95 -20.83
CA ILE A 215 -1.45 -21.12 -20.23
C ILE A 215 -2.86 -21.33 -20.78
N GLN A 216 -3.59 -20.26 -21.09
CA GLN A 216 -4.94 -20.34 -21.63
C GLN A 216 -5.01 -20.70 -23.12
N GLN A 217 -3.99 -20.32 -23.90
CA GLN A 217 -4.01 -20.45 -25.37
C GLN A 217 -3.17 -21.63 -25.88
N SER A 218 -2.43 -22.30 -25.00
CA SER A 218 -1.41 -23.28 -25.38
C SER A 218 -1.75 -24.69 -24.91
N ASP A 219 -1.51 -25.68 -25.76
CA ASP A 219 -1.41 -27.09 -25.36
C ASP A 219 -0.26 -27.27 -24.35
N ALA A 220 -0.35 -28.26 -23.44
CA ALA A 220 0.69 -28.51 -22.44
C ALA A 220 2.08 -28.71 -23.08
N SER A 221 2.14 -29.20 -24.31
CA SER A 221 3.37 -29.34 -25.10
C SER A 221 4.08 -28.01 -25.33
N VAL A 222 3.34 -26.92 -25.58
CA VAL A 222 3.91 -25.59 -25.83
C VAL A 222 4.38 -24.95 -24.52
N VAL A 223 3.63 -25.13 -23.42
CA VAL A 223 4.06 -24.70 -22.08
C VAL A 223 5.34 -25.44 -21.68
N ALA A 224 5.42 -26.74 -21.94
CA ALA A 224 6.59 -27.54 -21.64
C ALA A 224 7.82 -27.12 -22.44
N GLN A 225 7.69 -26.88 -23.75
CA GLN A 225 8.78 -26.36 -24.59
C GLN A 225 9.33 -25.02 -24.06
N MET A 226 8.46 -24.16 -23.55
CA MET A 226 8.85 -22.90 -22.92
C MET A 226 9.66 -23.14 -21.64
N LEU A 227 9.16 -23.98 -20.74
CA LEU A 227 9.83 -24.28 -19.47
C LEU A 227 11.21 -24.94 -19.70
N THR A 228 11.31 -25.87 -20.65
CA THR A 228 12.59 -26.52 -21.00
C THR A 228 13.54 -25.59 -21.78
N GLY A 229 13.01 -24.71 -22.63
CA GLY A 229 13.81 -23.84 -23.49
C GLY A 229 14.27 -22.53 -22.83
N LEU A 230 13.37 -21.84 -22.13
CA LEU A 230 13.62 -20.52 -21.52
C LEU A 230 14.08 -20.62 -20.06
N LEU A 231 13.52 -21.56 -19.29
CA LEU A 231 13.84 -21.73 -17.87
C LEU A 231 14.84 -22.87 -17.62
N LYS A 232 15.38 -23.47 -18.70
CA LYS A 232 16.36 -24.55 -18.67
C LYS A 232 15.97 -25.68 -17.71
N ALA A 233 14.69 -26.06 -17.71
CA ALA A 233 14.22 -27.17 -16.91
C ALA A 233 14.99 -28.45 -17.30
N ASP A 234 15.73 -29.03 -16.36
CA ASP A 234 16.46 -30.28 -16.58
C ASP A 234 15.77 -31.42 -15.82
N SER A 235 15.72 -32.60 -16.44
CA SER A 235 15.15 -33.81 -15.83
C SER A 235 16.25 -34.52 -15.08
N SER A 236 16.06 -34.81 -13.79
CA SER A 236 16.91 -35.80 -13.12
C SER A 236 16.64 -37.20 -13.71
N ASP A 237 17.53 -38.18 -13.45
CA ASP A 237 17.40 -39.58 -13.92
C ASP A 237 16.07 -40.25 -13.52
N LYS A 238 15.34 -39.68 -12.54
CA LYS A 238 13.98 -40.10 -12.19
C LYS A 238 12.97 -39.36 -13.05
N ARG A 239 12.20 -40.11 -13.85
CA ARG A 239 11.29 -39.61 -14.91
C ARG A 239 10.29 -38.52 -14.50
N GLN A 240 10.07 -38.31 -13.20
CA GLN A 240 9.06 -37.40 -12.64
C GLN A 240 9.61 -36.17 -11.91
N THR A 241 10.93 -36.01 -11.81
CA THR A 241 11.53 -34.88 -11.07
C THR A 241 12.25 -33.94 -12.02
N TRP A 242 11.85 -32.67 -11.98
CA TRP A 242 12.30 -31.58 -12.83
C TRP A 242 12.95 -30.50 -11.98
N THR A 243 14.09 -29.97 -12.40
CA THR A 243 14.80 -28.91 -11.70
C THR A 243 14.82 -27.64 -12.54
N LEU A 244 14.40 -26.52 -11.95
CA LEU A 244 14.46 -25.18 -12.52
C LEU A 244 15.55 -24.36 -11.81
N ASN A 245 16.49 -23.80 -12.57
CA ASN A 245 17.50 -22.84 -12.09
C ASN A 245 18.28 -23.29 -10.84
N ASN A 246 18.46 -24.60 -10.62
CA ASN A 246 19.14 -25.23 -9.46
C ASN A 246 18.54 -24.97 -8.07
N GLU A 247 17.48 -24.19 -7.94
CA GLU A 247 16.85 -23.86 -6.65
C GLU A 247 15.39 -24.36 -6.57
N THR A 248 14.74 -24.62 -7.70
CA THR A 248 13.35 -25.10 -7.73
C THR A 248 13.33 -26.55 -8.19
N SER A 249 12.63 -27.43 -7.47
CA SER A 249 12.31 -28.77 -7.94
C SER A 249 10.80 -28.99 -8.02
N ILE A 250 10.37 -29.63 -9.10
CA ILE A 250 8.97 -29.99 -9.35
C ILE A 250 8.94 -31.50 -9.52
N ILE A 251 8.15 -32.17 -8.70
CA ILE A 251 8.03 -33.62 -8.66
C ILE A 251 6.60 -33.98 -9.00
N PHE A 252 6.42 -34.78 -10.04
CA PHE A 252 5.12 -35.32 -10.43
C PHE A 252 4.96 -36.74 -9.88
N ASP A 253 3.73 -37.18 -9.68
CA ASP A 253 3.45 -38.60 -9.58
C ASP A 253 3.34 -39.24 -10.98
N ASN A 254 3.12 -40.55 -11.04
CA ASN A 254 3.01 -41.25 -12.31
C ASN A 254 1.79 -40.86 -13.13
N SER A 255 0.76 -40.26 -12.51
CA SER A 255 -0.45 -39.80 -13.21
C SER A 255 -0.39 -38.33 -13.62
N GLY A 256 0.62 -37.57 -13.17
CA GLY A 256 0.70 -36.12 -13.33
C GLY A 256 -0.35 -35.34 -12.52
N LYS A 257 -1.11 -36.03 -11.65
CA LYS A 257 -2.18 -35.43 -10.84
C LYS A 257 -1.73 -35.01 -9.47
N GLN A 258 -0.57 -35.46 -9.00
CA GLN A 258 0.08 -34.91 -7.82
C GLN A 258 1.38 -34.22 -8.21
N ILE A 259 1.51 -32.97 -7.77
CA ILE A 259 2.64 -32.10 -8.08
C ILE A 259 3.18 -31.56 -6.77
N THR A 260 4.42 -31.89 -6.44
CA THR A 260 5.13 -31.33 -5.30
C THR A 260 6.17 -30.34 -5.81
N ILE A 261 6.14 -29.12 -5.27
CA ILE A 261 7.04 -28.04 -5.64
C ILE A 261 7.88 -27.68 -4.41
N HIS A 262 9.19 -27.65 -4.58
CA HIS A 262 10.13 -27.12 -3.60
C HIS A 262 10.86 -25.93 -4.22
N VAL A 263 10.94 -24.80 -3.51
CA VAL A 263 11.74 -23.64 -3.92
C VAL A 263 12.70 -23.30 -2.77
N GLY A 264 13.98 -23.63 -2.97
CA GLY A 264 15.00 -23.60 -1.94
C GLY A 264 14.60 -24.45 -0.72
N ASP A 265 15.04 -24.03 0.47
CA ASP A 265 14.67 -24.64 1.75
C ASP A 265 13.42 -23.99 2.38
N HIS A 266 12.79 -23.04 1.68
CA HIS A 266 11.86 -22.08 2.28
C HIS A 266 10.41 -22.23 1.83
N TYR A 267 10.16 -22.80 0.66
CA TYR A 267 8.81 -22.99 0.15
C TYR A 267 8.62 -24.43 -0.28
N HIS A 268 7.56 -25.03 0.24
CA HIS A 268 7.13 -26.36 -0.10
C HIS A 268 5.61 -26.31 -0.34
N GLY A 269 5.16 -26.98 -1.40
CA GLY A 269 3.74 -27.17 -1.60
C GLY A 269 3.44 -28.42 -2.40
N THR A 270 2.35 -29.08 -2.06
CA THR A 270 1.82 -30.23 -2.80
C THR A 270 0.43 -29.90 -3.31
N LEU A 271 0.24 -30.04 -4.62
CA LEU A 271 -1.04 -29.93 -5.30
C LEU A 271 -1.48 -31.33 -5.73
N LYS A 272 -2.77 -31.65 -5.54
CA LYS A 272 -3.39 -32.91 -6.00
C LYS A 272 -4.66 -32.61 -6.77
N ILE A 273 -4.83 -33.26 -7.91
CA ILE A 273 -5.99 -33.18 -8.78
C ILE A 273 -6.79 -34.48 -8.62
N ASP A 274 -8.07 -34.36 -8.32
CA ASP A 274 -9.01 -35.47 -8.23
C ASP A 274 -10.12 -35.29 -9.28
N ASP A 275 -10.39 -36.35 -10.03
CA ASP A 275 -11.49 -36.39 -10.99
C ASP A 275 -12.84 -36.59 -10.28
N ASN A 276 -12.82 -37.11 -9.05
CA ASN A 276 -14.01 -37.31 -8.25
C ASN A 276 -14.44 -35.98 -7.63
N VAL A 277 -15.44 -35.36 -8.25
CA VAL A 277 -16.04 -34.12 -7.76
C VAL A 277 -17.10 -34.47 -6.70
N PRO A 278 -17.05 -33.87 -5.49
CA PRO A 278 -18.04 -34.13 -4.46
C PRO A 278 -19.45 -33.69 -4.90
N GLU A 279 -20.48 -34.08 -4.15
CA GLU A 279 -21.82 -33.54 -4.35
C GLU A 279 -21.81 -32.01 -4.17
N MET A 280 -22.56 -31.29 -5.01
CA MET A 280 -22.60 -29.83 -4.98
C MET A 280 -23.60 -29.34 -3.92
N PRO A 281 -23.14 -28.80 -2.77
CA PRO A 281 -24.05 -28.31 -1.74
C PRO A 281 -24.79 -27.04 -2.20
N ASN A 282 -25.89 -26.70 -1.53
CA ASN A 282 -26.60 -25.44 -1.79
C ASN A 282 -25.75 -24.24 -1.34
N ALA A 283 -25.89 -23.10 -2.03
CA ALA A 283 -25.17 -21.87 -1.68
C ALA A 283 -25.43 -21.40 -0.24
N GLY A 284 -26.66 -21.58 0.28
CA GLY A 284 -27.07 -21.15 1.62
C GLY A 284 -26.82 -22.15 2.74
N GLU A 285 -26.25 -23.32 2.43
CA GLU A 285 -26.05 -24.40 3.41
C GLU A 285 -24.81 -24.14 4.29
N TRP A 286 -25.03 -23.39 5.38
CA TRP A 286 -24.02 -22.98 6.36
C TRP A 286 -24.52 -23.15 7.81
N PRO A 287 -24.64 -24.39 8.30
CA PRO A 287 -25.16 -24.66 9.64
C PRO A 287 -24.27 -24.03 10.72
N GLY A 288 -24.87 -23.32 11.66
CA GLY A 288 -24.16 -22.67 12.78
C GLY A 288 -23.47 -21.34 12.43
N PHE A 289 -23.55 -20.88 11.18
CA PHE A 289 -23.00 -19.57 10.79
C PHE A 289 -24.07 -18.48 10.90
N LYS A 290 -23.66 -17.32 11.43
CA LYS A 290 -24.43 -16.08 11.30
C LYS A 290 -24.46 -15.66 9.83
N GLN A 291 -25.65 -15.55 9.26
CA GLN A 291 -25.81 -15.12 7.86
C GLN A 291 -26.00 -13.60 7.78
N VAL A 292 -25.24 -12.97 6.88
CA VAL A 292 -25.36 -11.55 6.52
C VAL A 292 -25.70 -11.49 5.04
N SER A 293 -26.82 -10.86 4.69
CA SER A 293 -27.24 -10.73 3.30
C SER A 293 -26.53 -9.56 2.62
N LEU A 294 -26.03 -9.77 1.40
CA LEU A 294 -25.41 -8.74 0.55
C LEU A 294 -25.97 -8.80 -0.87
N GLN A 295 -25.82 -7.71 -1.62
CA GLN A 295 -26.01 -7.76 -3.08
C GLN A 295 -24.89 -8.56 -3.73
N ARG A 296 -25.22 -9.46 -4.67
CA ARG A 296 -24.21 -10.30 -5.33
C ARG A 296 -23.16 -9.51 -6.07
N MET A 297 -23.55 -8.45 -6.78
CA MET A 297 -22.60 -7.59 -7.48
C MET A 297 -21.58 -6.93 -6.55
N GLU A 298 -21.94 -6.66 -5.28
CA GLU A 298 -21.03 -6.04 -4.32
C GLU A 298 -20.01 -7.06 -3.81
N LEU A 299 -20.48 -8.25 -3.41
CA LEU A 299 -19.62 -9.33 -2.92
C LEU A 299 -18.64 -9.78 -4.01
N GLU A 300 -19.15 -10.13 -5.20
CA GLU A 300 -18.30 -10.65 -6.27
C GLU A 300 -17.31 -9.60 -6.78
N ARG A 301 -17.72 -8.33 -6.88
CA ARG A 301 -16.83 -7.22 -7.27
C ARG A 301 -15.70 -7.03 -6.27
N SER A 302 -16.01 -7.10 -4.98
CA SER A 302 -15.04 -6.91 -3.91
C SER A 302 -13.94 -7.97 -3.95
N ILE A 303 -14.33 -9.23 -4.12
CA ILE A 303 -13.37 -10.33 -4.23
C ILE A 303 -12.63 -10.25 -5.57
N ALA A 304 -13.33 -10.08 -6.70
CA ALA A 304 -12.71 -10.12 -8.03
C ALA A 304 -11.68 -9.01 -8.21
N ARG A 305 -12.04 -7.76 -7.89
CA ARG A 305 -11.12 -6.61 -8.01
C ARG A 305 -10.07 -6.61 -6.92
N GLY A 306 -10.43 -7.03 -5.70
CA GLY A 306 -9.50 -7.14 -4.59
C GLY A 306 -8.38 -8.15 -4.88
N THR A 307 -8.73 -9.31 -5.43
CA THR A 307 -7.78 -10.32 -5.89
C THR A 307 -6.96 -9.82 -7.09
N ARG A 308 -7.61 -9.19 -8.09
CA ARG A 308 -6.88 -8.61 -9.23
C ARG A 308 -5.81 -7.65 -8.77
N ARG A 309 -6.19 -6.70 -7.92
CA ARG A 309 -5.27 -5.68 -7.42
C ARG A 309 -4.19 -6.28 -6.51
N ALA A 310 -4.51 -7.25 -5.67
CA ALA A 310 -3.52 -7.98 -4.88
C ALA A 310 -2.44 -8.64 -5.76
N LEU A 311 -2.82 -9.26 -6.88
CA LEU A 311 -1.88 -9.89 -7.82
C LEU A 311 -1.02 -8.87 -8.57
N GLU A 312 -1.51 -7.66 -8.80
CA GLU A 312 -0.71 -6.54 -9.31
C GLU A 312 0.31 -6.04 -8.28
N ILE A 313 -0.04 -6.05 -6.99
CA ILE A 313 0.85 -5.60 -5.92
C ILE A 313 1.93 -6.64 -5.62
N ILE A 314 1.57 -7.92 -5.57
CA ILE A 314 2.51 -9.03 -5.30
C ILE A 314 3.49 -9.23 -6.45
N ALA A 315 3.02 -9.09 -7.70
CA ALA A 315 3.82 -9.33 -8.89
C ALA A 315 3.70 -8.17 -9.90
N PRO A 316 4.17 -6.95 -9.56
CA PRO A 316 3.93 -5.76 -10.37
C PRO A 316 4.66 -5.80 -11.70
N SER A 317 3.93 -5.47 -12.77
CA SER A 317 4.44 -5.34 -14.13
C SER A 317 5.16 -4.00 -14.34
N ARG A 318 5.82 -3.85 -15.49
CA ARG A 318 6.50 -2.60 -15.85
C ARG A 318 5.54 -1.41 -15.96
N LEU A 319 4.24 -1.66 -16.20
CA LEU A 319 3.24 -0.58 -16.21
C LEU A 319 3.14 0.12 -14.85
N LEU A 320 3.41 -0.58 -13.75
CA LEU A 320 3.37 -0.04 -12.40
C LEU A 320 4.76 0.40 -11.93
N THR A 321 5.80 -0.39 -12.20
CA THR A 321 7.16 -0.07 -11.73
C THR A 321 7.90 0.96 -12.57
N SER A 322 7.44 1.20 -13.80
CA SER A 322 8.05 2.14 -14.76
C SER A 322 6.97 2.69 -15.70
N PRO A 323 5.98 3.43 -15.14
CA PRO A 323 4.83 3.92 -15.92
C PRO A 323 5.28 4.86 -17.03
N LEU A 324 4.54 4.84 -18.15
CA LEU A 324 4.78 5.76 -19.26
C LEU A 324 4.54 7.20 -18.81
N GLN A 325 5.58 8.02 -18.86
CA GLN A 325 5.56 9.41 -18.41
C GLN A 325 4.98 10.35 -19.47
N LYS A 326 3.71 10.12 -19.83
CA LYS A 326 3.02 10.91 -20.85
C LYS A 326 2.24 12.06 -20.18
N ALA A 327 2.56 13.29 -20.57
CA ALA A 327 1.78 14.46 -20.19
C ALA A 327 0.36 14.39 -20.82
N LYS A 328 -0.63 14.95 -20.13
CA LYS A 328 -2.02 15.04 -20.61
C LYS A 328 -2.60 16.40 -20.25
N THR A 329 -3.59 16.85 -21.01
CA THR A 329 -4.34 18.07 -20.71
C THR A 329 -5.81 17.82 -20.97
N VAL A 330 -6.64 18.41 -20.12
CA VAL A 330 -8.09 18.51 -20.24
C VAL A 330 -8.50 19.93 -19.86
N PRO A 331 -9.74 20.37 -20.14
CA PRO A 331 -10.24 21.62 -19.57
C PRO A 331 -10.04 21.63 -18.05
N ALA A 332 -9.59 22.76 -17.50
CA ALA A 332 -9.32 22.93 -16.07
C ALA A 332 -8.21 22.04 -15.46
N GLY A 333 -7.43 21.31 -16.25
CA GLY A 333 -6.31 20.55 -15.69
C GLY A 333 -5.24 20.01 -16.63
N GLU A 334 -4.07 19.77 -16.04
CA GLU A 334 -2.90 19.24 -16.73
C GLU A 334 -2.20 18.18 -15.87
N LEU A 335 -1.79 17.07 -16.48
CA LEU A 335 -0.88 16.09 -15.91
C LEU A 335 0.52 16.30 -16.51
N ARG A 336 1.50 16.53 -15.65
CA ARG A 336 2.93 16.63 -15.94
C ARG A 336 3.72 15.52 -15.24
N TRP A 337 4.95 15.37 -15.69
CA TRP A 337 5.96 14.56 -15.02
C TRP A 337 7.18 15.42 -14.73
N ILE A 338 7.59 15.49 -13.47
CA ILE A 338 8.75 16.25 -13.02
C ILE A 338 9.63 15.27 -12.25
N ASP A 339 10.86 15.06 -12.73
CA ASP A 339 11.84 14.10 -12.18
C ASP A 339 11.23 12.72 -11.86
N GLY A 340 10.38 12.24 -12.77
CA GLY A 340 9.72 10.95 -12.67
C GLY A 340 8.50 10.87 -11.74
N GLN A 341 8.09 11.97 -11.11
CA GLN A 341 6.86 12.04 -10.30
C GLN A 341 5.69 12.65 -11.08
N ARG A 342 4.48 12.15 -10.82
CA ARG A 342 3.22 12.68 -11.38
C ARG A 342 2.84 13.96 -10.67
N VAL A 343 2.65 15.03 -11.44
CA VAL A 343 2.18 16.33 -10.95
C VAL A 343 0.92 16.72 -11.70
N VAL A 344 -0.15 17.03 -10.99
CA VAL A 344 -1.42 17.43 -11.60
C VAL A 344 -1.77 18.85 -11.19
N LEU A 345 -1.97 19.72 -12.17
CA LEU A 345 -2.33 21.11 -11.98
C LEU A 345 -3.81 21.26 -12.30
N LEU A 346 -4.61 21.81 -11.38
CA LEU A 346 -6.07 21.91 -11.46
C LEU A 346 -6.52 23.34 -11.14
N LYS A 347 -7.40 23.92 -11.95
CA LYS A 347 -7.93 25.27 -11.72
C LYS A 347 -9.36 25.44 -12.18
N GLY A 348 -10.20 26.02 -11.31
CA GLY A 348 -11.57 26.44 -11.62
C GLY A 348 -12.55 26.15 -10.49
N SER A 349 -13.81 25.99 -10.86
CA SER A 349 -14.87 25.56 -9.93
C SER A 349 -14.64 24.13 -9.42
N PRO A 350 -15.23 23.75 -8.27
CA PRO A 350 -15.15 22.39 -7.74
C PRO A 350 -15.53 21.31 -8.77
N GLU A 351 -16.57 21.54 -9.58
CA GLU A 351 -16.99 20.61 -10.63
C GLU A 351 -15.94 20.46 -11.73
N GLN A 352 -15.33 21.56 -12.16
CA GLN A 352 -14.28 21.54 -13.18
C GLN A 352 -13.02 20.82 -12.67
N ILE A 353 -12.63 21.08 -11.43
CA ILE A 353 -11.49 20.41 -10.77
C ILE A 353 -11.75 18.91 -10.64
N GLY A 354 -12.94 18.51 -10.18
CA GLY A 354 -13.31 17.11 -10.04
C GLY A 354 -13.32 16.36 -11.38
N ASP A 355 -13.93 16.95 -12.42
CA ASP A 355 -13.95 16.36 -13.77
C ASP A 355 -12.53 16.24 -14.34
N ALA A 356 -11.70 17.29 -14.20
CA ALA A 356 -10.31 17.28 -14.67
C ALA A 356 -9.46 16.23 -13.95
N HIS A 357 -9.55 16.13 -12.63
CA HIS A 357 -8.90 15.09 -11.82
C HIS A 357 -9.25 13.70 -12.38
N GLY A 358 -10.55 13.41 -12.52
CA GLY A 358 -11.01 12.11 -12.99
C GLY A 358 -10.50 11.76 -14.39
N ARG A 359 -10.55 12.70 -15.34
CA ARG A 359 -10.11 12.45 -16.73
C ARG A 359 -8.60 12.27 -16.85
N LEU A 360 -7.80 12.98 -16.04
CA LEU A 360 -6.35 12.88 -16.10
C LEU A 360 -5.83 11.58 -15.48
N LEU A 361 -6.47 11.13 -14.39
CA LEU A 361 -5.97 10.08 -13.49
C LEU A 361 -6.91 8.87 -13.34
N ALA A 362 -7.85 8.64 -14.27
CA ALA A 362 -8.85 7.57 -14.14
C ALA A 362 -8.27 6.19 -13.76
N ALA A 363 -7.14 5.79 -14.36
CA ALA A 363 -6.52 4.50 -14.10
C ALA A 363 -5.82 4.45 -12.72
N GLU A 364 -5.13 5.53 -12.36
CA GLU A 364 -4.45 5.69 -11.08
C GLU A 364 -5.47 5.74 -9.93
N SER A 365 -6.54 6.52 -10.09
CA SER A 365 -7.68 6.58 -9.17
C SER A 365 -8.32 5.22 -9.01
N GLN A 366 -8.49 4.49 -10.11
CA GLN A 366 -9.13 3.18 -10.04
C GLN A 366 -8.29 2.17 -9.24
N ARG A 367 -6.97 2.17 -9.44
CA ARG A 367 -6.05 1.34 -8.65
C ARG A 367 -6.06 1.71 -7.17
N CYS A 368 -6.10 3.01 -6.86
CA CYS A 368 -6.20 3.50 -5.48
C CYS A 368 -7.46 2.98 -4.79
N ILE A 369 -8.62 3.13 -5.45
CA ILE A 369 -9.90 2.62 -4.97
C ILE A 369 -9.85 1.10 -4.81
N ASP A 370 -9.27 0.37 -5.76
CA ASP A 370 -9.19 -1.09 -5.68
C ASP A 370 -8.31 -1.55 -4.51
N SER A 371 -7.19 -0.87 -4.29
CA SER A 371 -6.28 -1.12 -3.17
C SER A 371 -6.97 -0.94 -1.83
N VAL A 372 -7.71 0.15 -1.65
CA VAL A 372 -8.38 0.50 -0.39
C VAL A 372 -9.67 -0.30 -0.19
N LEU A 373 -10.61 -0.20 -1.13
CA LEU A 373 -11.96 -0.70 -0.92
C LEU A 373 -12.04 -2.21 -1.08
N TYR A 374 -11.28 -2.78 -2.00
CA TYR A 374 -11.45 -4.18 -2.40
C TYR A 374 -10.32 -5.08 -1.88
N THR A 375 -9.05 -4.68 -2.02
CA THR A 375 -7.93 -5.47 -1.47
C THR A 375 -7.89 -5.36 0.04
N PHE A 376 -7.65 -4.16 0.58
CA PHE A 376 -7.64 -3.95 2.03
C PHE A 376 -9.01 -4.26 2.63
N GLY A 377 -10.10 -3.82 2.01
CA GLY A 377 -11.45 -4.11 2.50
C GLY A 377 -11.78 -5.60 2.62
N THR A 378 -11.37 -6.43 1.66
CA THR A 378 -11.55 -7.89 1.76
C THR A 378 -10.71 -8.48 2.89
N VAL A 379 -9.43 -8.10 3.00
CA VAL A 379 -8.56 -8.56 4.09
C VAL A 379 -9.10 -8.13 5.46
N ASN A 380 -9.55 -6.88 5.60
CA ASN A 380 -10.14 -6.38 6.83
C ASN A 380 -11.45 -7.09 7.16
N THR A 381 -12.25 -7.44 6.16
CA THR A 381 -13.46 -8.26 6.33
C THR A 381 -13.12 -9.64 6.88
N VAL A 382 -12.10 -10.30 6.32
CA VAL A 382 -11.60 -11.60 6.82
C VAL A 382 -11.12 -11.51 8.26
N ARG A 383 -10.40 -10.42 8.61
CA ARG A 383 -9.81 -10.21 9.94
C ARG A 383 -10.83 -9.89 11.02
N THR A 384 -11.90 -9.17 10.67
CA THR A 384 -12.86 -8.63 11.65
C THR A 384 -14.17 -9.40 11.69
N GLY A 385 -14.49 -10.17 10.64
CA GLY A 385 -15.80 -10.80 10.48
C GLY A 385 -16.91 -9.82 10.09
N ARG A 386 -16.60 -8.53 9.87
CA ARG A 386 -17.55 -7.49 9.48
C ARG A 386 -17.31 -7.06 8.05
N TRP A 387 -18.37 -6.83 7.30
CA TRP A 387 -18.26 -6.38 5.92
C TRP A 387 -17.73 -4.94 5.88
N PHE A 388 -16.49 -4.76 5.39
CA PHE A 388 -15.78 -3.48 5.48
C PHE A 388 -16.53 -2.32 4.80
N ARG A 389 -17.24 -2.57 3.69
CA ARG A 389 -18.01 -1.53 3.01
C ARG A 389 -19.08 -0.91 3.93
N HIS A 390 -19.75 -1.73 4.74
CA HIS A 390 -20.75 -1.25 5.69
C HIS A 390 -20.13 -0.37 6.77
N ASP A 391 -18.93 -0.72 7.27
CA ASP A 391 -18.20 0.09 8.25
C ASP A 391 -17.87 1.48 7.66
N LEU A 392 -17.45 1.52 6.39
CA LEU A 392 -17.13 2.77 5.69
C LEU A 392 -18.36 3.62 5.39
N ASP A 393 -19.47 3.01 4.97
CA ASP A 393 -20.74 3.70 4.73
C ASP A 393 -21.31 4.26 6.05
N ALA A 394 -21.18 3.53 7.16
CA ALA A 394 -21.56 4.01 8.49
C ALA A 394 -20.69 5.18 8.96
N ALA A 395 -19.38 5.17 8.66
CA ALA A 395 -18.51 6.31 8.91
C ALA A 395 -18.94 7.53 8.09
N TYR A 396 -19.15 7.35 6.78
CA TYR A 396 -19.59 8.43 5.91
C TYR A 396 -20.93 9.03 6.36
N ALA A 397 -21.90 8.22 6.76
CA ALA A 397 -23.20 8.69 7.23
C ALA A 397 -23.10 9.68 8.41
N ARG A 398 -22.11 9.51 9.29
CA ARG A 398 -21.86 10.40 10.43
C ARG A 398 -21.07 11.65 10.02
N LEU A 399 -20.12 11.49 9.12
CA LEU A 399 -19.22 12.56 8.66
C LEU A 399 -19.87 13.50 7.63
N ALA A 400 -20.84 13.01 6.85
CA ALA A 400 -21.37 13.70 5.67
C ALA A 400 -21.93 15.09 5.95
N ALA A 401 -22.54 15.31 7.13
CA ALA A 401 -23.08 16.61 7.53
C ALA A 401 -21.98 17.67 7.76
N HIS A 402 -20.75 17.23 8.02
CA HIS A 402 -19.61 18.09 8.34
C HIS A 402 -18.68 18.34 7.13
N ILE A 403 -18.92 17.68 6.00
CA ILE A 403 -18.16 17.88 4.76
C ILE A 403 -18.76 19.07 3.99
N PRO A 404 -17.95 20.10 3.63
CA PRO A 404 -18.38 21.23 2.82
C PRO A 404 -19.04 20.85 1.49
N ASP A 405 -20.01 21.64 1.05
CA ASP A 405 -20.78 21.35 -0.17
C ASP A 405 -19.94 21.44 -1.45
N ASP A 406 -18.93 22.31 -1.49
CA ASP A 406 -17.98 22.37 -2.61
C ASP A 406 -17.13 21.10 -2.72
N HIS A 407 -16.63 20.55 -1.62
CA HIS A 407 -15.89 19.28 -1.61
C HIS A 407 -16.79 18.12 -2.06
N LYS A 408 -18.08 18.13 -1.70
CA LYS A 408 -19.06 17.15 -2.20
C LYS A 408 -19.27 17.30 -3.71
N ARG A 409 -19.43 18.52 -4.22
CA ARG A 409 -19.61 18.78 -5.67
C ARG A 409 -18.38 18.35 -6.48
N GLU A 410 -17.18 18.61 -5.98
CA GLU A 410 -15.93 18.11 -6.58
C GLU A 410 -15.90 16.58 -6.61
N THR A 411 -16.22 15.93 -5.49
CA THR A 411 -16.26 14.46 -5.38
C THR A 411 -17.25 13.85 -6.39
N LEU A 412 -18.43 14.46 -6.56
CA LEU A 412 -19.44 14.00 -7.52
C LEU A 412 -18.99 14.19 -8.97
N ALA A 413 -18.36 15.31 -9.30
CA ALA A 413 -17.82 15.54 -10.64
C ALA A 413 -16.68 14.56 -10.97
N PHE A 414 -15.80 14.32 -10.00
CA PHE A 414 -14.78 13.27 -10.09
C PHE A 414 -15.40 11.89 -10.32
N ALA A 415 -16.39 11.51 -9.51
CA ALA A 415 -17.07 10.21 -9.62
C ALA A 415 -17.67 10.02 -11.02
N LYS A 416 -18.35 11.05 -11.54
CA LYS A 416 -18.89 11.06 -12.89
C LYS A 416 -17.81 10.86 -13.96
N ALA A 417 -16.68 11.56 -13.85
CA ALA A 417 -15.61 11.51 -14.83
C ALA A 417 -14.94 10.13 -14.95
N ILE A 418 -14.93 9.34 -13.87
CA ILE A 418 -14.39 7.98 -13.86
C ILE A 418 -15.46 6.88 -13.90
N ASN A 419 -16.74 7.26 -14.06
CA ASN A 419 -17.90 6.36 -14.01
C ASN A 419 -17.94 5.50 -12.72
N LEU A 420 -17.67 6.15 -11.58
CA LEU A 420 -17.77 5.58 -10.25
C LEU A 420 -19.13 5.95 -9.63
N ASP A 421 -19.70 5.01 -8.90
CA ASP A 421 -20.91 5.26 -8.13
C ASP A 421 -20.68 6.41 -7.10
N PRO A 422 -21.57 7.43 -7.05
CA PRO A 422 -21.42 8.57 -6.15
C PRO A 422 -21.27 8.20 -4.66
N SER A 423 -22.03 7.20 -4.19
CA SER A 423 -21.93 6.76 -2.78
C SER A 423 -20.57 6.10 -2.51
N THR A 424 -20.01 5.42 -3.51
CA THR A 424 -18.66 4.87 -3.44
C THR A 424 -17.60 5.96 -3.36
N ALA A 425 -17.70 6.99 -4.20
CA ALA A 425 -16.78 8.13 -4.21
C ALA A 425 -16.78 8.90 -2.88
N HIS A 426 -17.96 9.06 -2.28
CA HIS A 426 -18.12 9.69 -0.99
C HIS A 426 -17.53 8.85 0.16
N ALA A 427 -17.91 7.58 0.25
CA ALA A 427 -17.43 6.69 1.30
C ALA A 427 -15.91 6.51 1.25
N ILE A 428 -15.31 6.37 0.07
CA ILE A 428 -13.86 6.17 -0.03
C ILE A 428 -13.05 7.39 0.41
N ASN A 429 -13.59 8.60 0.29
CA ASN A 429 -12.90 9.83 0.68
C ASN A 429 -12.85 10.07 2.19
N VAL A 430 -13.58 9.29 3.00
CA VAL A 430 -13.47 9.31 4.47
C VAL A 430 -12.60 8.18 5.02
N PHE A 431 -12.03 7.33 4.16
CA PHE A 431 -11.15 6.23 4.57
C PHE A 431 -9.93 6.66 5.41
N PRO A 432 -9.28 7.82 5.17
CA PRO A 432 -8.17 8.28 6.01
C PRO A 432 -8.52 8.50 7.49
N GLU A 433 -9.80 8.58 7.86
CA GLU A 433 -10.26 8.71 9.25
C GLU A 433 -9.95 7.48 10.13
N LEU A 434 -9.35 6.44 9.56
CA LEU A 434 -9.08 5.17 10.23
C LEU A 434 -7.60 4.93 10.59
N PHE A 435 -6.65 5.86 10.36
CA PHE A 435 -5.19 5.56 10.43
C PHE A 435 -4.25 6.69 10.93
N HIS A 436 -2.94 6.38 11.08
CA HIS A 436 -1.95 7.12 11.91
C HIS A 436 -0.58 7.39 11.22
N CYS A 437 0.15 8.48 11.60
CA CYS A 437 1.40 8.96 10.93
C CYS A 437 2.46 9.60 11.89
N SER A 438 3.43 10.43 11.44
CA SER A 438 4.42 11.20 12.28
C SER A 438 4.96 12.48 11.59
N GLY A 439 5.53 13.47 12.32
CA GLY A 439 6.05 14.73 11.73
C GLY A 439 6.90 15.63 12.65
N PHE A 440 7.47 16.74 12.16
CA PHE A 440 8.23 17.72 12.95
C PHE A 440 8.29 19.12 12.30
N ALA A 441 8.59 20.14 13.08
CA ALA A 441 9.03 21.46 12.62
C ALA A 441 10.26 21.95 13.39
N VAL A 442 11.22 22.55 12.70
CA VAL A 442 12.43 23.16 13.28
C VAL A 442 12.65 24.54 12.65
N SER A 443 13.05 25.54 13.42
CA SER A 443 13.22 26.92 12.93
C SER A 443 14.35 27.67 13.63
N ASP A 444 14.65 28.88 13.17
CA ASP A 444 15.52 29.85 13.85
C ASP A 444 16.86 29.24 14.26
N ALA A 445 17.24 29.33 15.54
CA ALA A 445 18.52 28.84 16.04
C ALA A 445 18.70 27.31 15.93
N ALA A 446 17.65 26.54 15.63
CA ALA A 446 17.78 25.12 15.33
C ALA A 446 18.29 24.86 13.90
N THR A 447 18.21 25.86 13.02
CA THR A 447 18.45 25.75 11.58
C THR A 447 19.61 26.62 11.14
N LYS A 448 20.34 26.19 10.11
CA LYS A 448 21.57 26.84 9.65
C LYS A 448 21.34 28.23 9.08
N ASP A 449 20.19 28.41 8.43
CA ASP A 449 19.79 29.63 7.72
C ASP A 449 18.66 30.39 8.43
N GLY A 450 18.27 29.94 9.63
CA GLY A 450 17.17 30.51 10.40
C GLY A 450 15.77 30.20 9.84
N LYS A 451 15.65 29.41 8.76
CA LYS A 451 14.36 29.12 8.13
C LYS A 451 13.60 28.03 8.85
N LEU A 452 12.28 28.09 8.81
CA LEU A 452 11.41 26.99 9.25
C LEU A 452 11.41 25.85 8.23
N TYR A 453 11.78 24.65 8.70
CA TYR A 453 11.64 23.37 8.00
C TYR A 453 10.54 22.54 8.65
N HIS A 454 9.53 22.15 7.88
CA HIS A 454 8.44 21.28 8.32
C HIS A 454 8.55 19.93 7.61
N GLY A 455 8.95 18.89 8.35
CA GLY A 455 9.06 17.52 7.87
C GLY A 455 7.84 16.68 8.23
N ARG A 456 7.32 15.93 7.26
CA ARG A 456 6.15 15.06 7.44
C ARG A 456 6.43 13.66 6.91
N VAL A 457 6.12 12.64 7.72
CA VAL A 457 6.35 11.21 7.44
C VAL A 457 5.03 10.43 7.38
N LEU A 458 4.65 9.90 6.19
CA LEU A 458 3.48 9.01 6.01
C LEU A 458 3.87 7.57 6.34
N ASP A 459 3.68 7.08 7.55
CA ASP A 459 3.89 5.65 7.82
C ASP A 459 2.61 4.86 7.49
N TYR A 460 2.40 4.53 6.21
CA TYR A 460 1.14 3.97 5.72
C TYR A 460 1.27 2.85 4.68
N MET A 461 0.67 1.69 4.98
CA MET A 461 0.32 0.57 4.09
C MET A 461 1.01 0.49 2.70
N THR A 462 2.35 0.51 2.65
CA THR A 462 3.10 0.31 1.39
C THR A 462 2.78 -1.03 0.72
N THR A 463 2.27 -1.97 1.52
CA THR A 463 1.85 -3.32 1.12
C THR A 463 0.53 -3.38 0.36
N ILE A 464 -0.26 -2.30 0.29
CA ILE A 464 -1.51 -2.27 -0.51
C ILE A 464 -1.35 -1.49 -1.82
N GLY A 465 -0.16 -1.02 -2.19
CA GLY A 465 0.11 -0.48 -3.53
C GLY A 465 -0.38 0.95 -3.78
N LEU A 466 -0.59 1.77 -2.74
CA LEU A 466 -1.03 3.17 -2.91
C LEU A 466 -0.01 4.04 -3.66
N GLN A 467 1.27 3.66 -3.63
CA GLN A 467 2.34 4.30 -4.38
C GLN A 467 2.06 4.37 -5.89
N ASP A 468 1.26 3.44 -6.45
CA ASP A 468 0.85 3.46 -7.86
C ASP A 468 -0.09 4.63 -8.22
N ALA A 469 -0.62 5.31 -7.20
CA ALA A 469 -1.52 6.46 -7.30
C ALA A 469 -0.94 7.75 -6.70
N ALA A 470 0.26 7.73 -6.09
CA ALA A 470 0.88 8.88 -5.44
C ALA A 470 1.03 10.07 -6.41
N THR A 471 0.43 11.23 -6.10
CA THR A 471 0.36 12.38 -7.00
C THR A 471 0.53 13.68 -6.21
N THR A 472 1.38 14.58 -6.71
CA THR A 472 1.41 15.96 -6.23
C THR A 472 0.37 16.76 -7.00
N PHE A 473 -0.58 17.36 -6.30
CA PHE A 473 -1.59 18.23 -6.89
C PHE A 473 -1.26 19.70 -6.61
N ILE A 474 -1.36 20.55 -7.63
CA ILE A 474 -1.37 22.01 -7.49
C ILE A 474 -2.77 22.47 -7.85
N ILE A 475 -3.50 23.02 -6.88
CA ILE A 475 -4.93 23.26 -6.98
C ILE A 475 -5.22 24.74 -6.75
N ALA A 476 -5.96 25.36 -7.67
CA ALA A 476 -6.47 26.72 -7.56
C ALA A 476 -8.00 26.72 -7.71
N VAL A 477 -8.71 26.62 -6.59
CA VAL A 477 -10.18 26.67 -6.57
C VAL A 477 -10.64 28.13 -6.67
N ASP A 478 -11.67 28.39 -7.46
CA ASP A 478 -12.22 29.75 -7.60
C ASP A 478 -12.60 30.36 -6.25
N GLY A 479 -12.04 31.55 -5.95
CA GLY A 479 -12.33 32.31 -4.72
C GLY A 479 -11.60 31.82 -3.47
N LYS A 480 -10.65 30.88 -3.58
CA LYS A 480 -9.87 30.31 -2.46
C LYS A 480 -8.37 30.48 -2.69
N HIS A 481 -7.58 30.22 -1.65
CA HIS A 481 -6.13 30.12 -1.76
C HIS A 481 -5.74 28.94 -2.65
N ALA A 482 -4.73 29.13 -3.48
CA ALA A 482 -4.13 28.03 -4.22
C ALA A 482 -3.16 27.24 -3.33
N PHE A 483 -3.01 25.95 -3.57
CA PHE A 483 -2.21 25.09 -2.70
C PHE A 483 -1.61 23.88 -3.41
N ALA A 484 -0.50 23.40 -2.85
CA ALA A 484 0.04 22.08 -3.10
C ALA A 484 -0.57 21.06 -2.14
N ASN A 485 -1.03 19.93 -2.66
CA ASN A 485 -1.50 18.77 -1.90
C ASN A 485 -0.73 17.53 -2.35
N ILE A 486 0.01 16.91 -1.43
CA ILE A 486 0.75 15.68 -1.69
C ILE A 486 -0.15 14.52 -1.25
N GLY A 487 -0.76 13.86 -2.24
CA GLY A 487 -1.81 12.89 -2.00
C GLY A 487 -1.85 11.76 -3.03
N TYR A 488 -3.05 11.25 -3.29
CA TYR A 488 -3.25 10.06 -4.13
C TYR A 488 -4.38 10.32 -5.12
N ALA A 489 -4.27 9.77 -6.32
CA ALA A 489 -5.34 9.83 -7.30
C ALA A 489 -6.66 9.30 -6.72
N GLY A 490 -7.74 10.06 -6.89
CA GLY A 490 -9.07 9.78 -6.33
C GLY A 490 -9.30 10.22 -4.88
N PHE A 491 -8.28 10.76 -4.21
CA PHE A 491 -8.42 11.39 -2.90
C PHE A 491 -8.58 12.90 -3.03
N ILE A 492 -9.68 13.42 -2.49
CA ILE A 492 -10.12 14.82 -2.58
C ILE A 492 -9.64 15.64 -1.37
N GLY A 493 -9.44 15.01 -0.22
CA GLY A 493 -8.93 15.67 1.00
C GLY A 493 -7.42 15.93 0.96
N SER A 494 -6.86 16.34 2.11
CA SER A 494 -5.42 16.56 2.27
C SER A 494 -4.89 15.89 3.54
N VAL A 495 -3.68 15.34 3.46
CA VAL A 495 -2.90 14.84 4.62
C VAL A 495 -1.54 15.53 4.73
N SER A 496 -1.15 16.29 3.70
CA SER A 496 0.13 16.98 3.59
C SER A 496 -0.02 18.07 2.54
N GLY A 497 0.20 19.33 2.91
CA GLY A 497 0.12 20.41 1.92
C GLY A 497 0.66 21.74 2.39
N MET A 498 0.78 22.65 1.43
CA MET A 498 1.22 24.02 1.63
C MET A 498 0.47 24.96 0.68
N ASN A 499 -0.02 26.08 1.17
CA ASN A 499 -0.76 27.05 0.36
C ASN A 499 0.09 28.26 -0.07
N ASP A 500 -0.47 29.08 -0.96
CA ASP A 500 0.13 30.30 -1.49
C ASP A 500 0.30 31.42 -0.44
N GLN A 501 -0.16 31.20 0.79
CA GLN A 501 0.03 32.10 1.94
C GLN A 501 1.16 31.64 2.87
N ALA A 502 1.98 30.68 2.43
CA ALA A 502 3.08 30.07 3.18
C ALA A 502 2.64 29.30 4.44
N ILE A 503 1.38 28.84 4.47
CA ILE A 503 0.90 27.92 5.50
C ILE A 503 1.18 26.50 5.05
N SER A 504 1.84 25.71 5.90
CA SER A 504 2.07 24.27 5.67
C SER A 504 1.52 23.43 6.81
N LEU A 505 0.96 22.27 6.46
CA LEU A 505 0.23 21.41 7.38
C LEU A 505 0.68 19.95 7.21
N GLY A 506 0.79 19.27 8.34
CA GLY A 506 1.07 17.84 8.43
C GLY A 506 0.32 17.22 9.61
N GLU A 507 -0.16 16.01 9.44
CA GLU A 507 -0.86 15.26 10.48
C GLU A 507 -0.11 13.99 10.91
N MET A 508 -0.44 13.55 12.12
CA MET A 508 -0.16 12.25 12.70
C MET A 508 -1.43 11.74 13.39
N GLY A 509 -2.04 10.67 12.90
CA GLY A 509 -3.17 10.06 13.62
C GLY A 509 -2.80 9.49 15.01
N GLY A 510 -3.80 9.50 15.89
CA GLY A 510 -3.81 8.92 17.23
C GLY A 510 -4.96 7.93 17.40
N HIS A 511 -5.49 7.74 18.60
CA HIS A 511 -6.53 6.74 18.88
C HIS A 511 -7.95 7.22 18.49
N GLY A 512 -8.98 6.54 19.02
CA GLY A 512 -10.35 7.04 18.95
C GLY A 512 -11.15 6.66 17.70
N GLU A 513 -10.70 5.63 16.95
CA GLU A 513 -11.50 5.05 15.86
C GLU A 513 -12.96 4.82 16.30
N GLY A 514 -13.90 5.31 15.50
CA GLY A 514 -15.33 5.30 15.81
C GLY A 514 -15.88 6.59 16.41
N GLN A 515 -15.04 7.60 16.70
CA GLN A 515 -15.48 8.94 17.11
C GLN A 515 -15.57 9.87 15.90
N TRP A 516 -16.64 9.70 15.10
CA TRP A 516 -16.78 10.32 13.78
C TRP A 516 -17.79 11.48 13.70
N ASP A 517 -18.32 11.95 14.84
CA ASP A 517 -19.32 13.03 14.85
C ASP A 517 -18.65 14.41 14.78
N GLY A 518 -17.91 14.66 13.71
CA GLY A 518 -17.15 15.89 13.48
C GLY A 518 -16.70 16.06 12.02
N VAL A 519 -15.95 17.12 11.76
CA VAL A 519 -15.35 17.36 10.44
C VAL A 519 -14.21 16.36 10.24
N PRO A 520 -14.19 15.59 9.13
CA PRO A 520 -13.08 14.69 8.85
C PRO A 520 -11.74 15.43 8.89
N MET A 521 -10.70 14.83 9.47
CA MET A 521 -9.34 15.37 9.50
C MET A 521 -8.88 15.80 8.11
N ALA A 522 -9.05 14.92 7.12
CA ALA A 522 -8.63 15.22 5.75
C ALA A 522 -9.37 16.43 5.14
N THR A 523 -10.59 16.68 5.60
CA THR A 523 -11.40 17.85 5.22
C THR A 523 -10.90 19.10 5.94
N LEU A 524 -10.62 19.05 7.24
CA LEU A 524 -10.06 20.19 8.00
C LEU A 524 -8.71 20.65 7.43
N MET A 525 -7.83 19.70 7.15
CA MET A 525 -6.54 19.95 6.50
C MET A 525 -6.71 20.68 5.17
N ARG A 526 -7.62 20.20 4.32
CA ARG A 526 -7.89 20.86 3.04
C ARG A 526 -8.51 22.25 3.22
N ARG A 527 -9.46 22.40 4.13
CA ARG A 527 -10.07 23.70 4.44
C ARG A 527 -9.04 24.72 4.89
N ALA A 528 -8.09 24.36 5.75
CA ALA A 528 -7.02 25.29 6.13
C ALA A 528 -6.16 25.73 4.94
N LEU A 529 -5.82 24.82 4.03
CA LEU A 529 -5.08 25.18 2.82
C LEU A 529 -5.87 26.13 1.91
N GLU A 530 -7.19 25.98 1.85
CA GLU A 530 -8.10 26.77 1.02
C GLU A 530 -8.51 28.13 1.63
N GLU A 531 -8.66 28.19 2.95
CA GLU A 531 -9.34 29.27 3.68
C GLU A 531 -8.39 30.11 4.54
N CYS A 532 -7.25 29.56 5.01
CA CYS A 532 -6.40 30.23 6.00
C CYS A 532 -5.19 30.92 5.36
N SER A 533 -4.97 32.17 5.75
CA SER A 533 -3.80 32.97 5.44
C SER A 533 -2.76 33.01 6.56
N THR A 534 -3.11 32.71 7.82
CA THR A 534 -2.18 32.82 8.97
C THR A 534 -2.26 31.60 9.89
N LEU A 535 -1.22 31.36 10.69
CA LEU A 535 -1.22 30.30 11.71
C LEU A 535 -2.40 30.44 12.68
N ASP A 536 -2.70 31.66 13.12
CA ASP A 536 -3.83 31.94 14.02
C ASP A 536 -5.17 31.51 13.42
N GLN A 537 -5.39 31.76 12.12
CA GLN A 537 -6.61 31.33 11.44
C GLN A 537 -6.72 29.80 11.36
N VAL A 538 -5.60 29.09 11.19
CA VAL A 538 -5.58 27.62 11.25
C VAL A 538 -5.95 27.15 12.66
N MET A 539 -5.38 27.77 13.70
CA MET A 539 -5.68 27.41 15.10
C MET A 539 -7.16 27.67 15.43
N THR A 540 -7.71 28.81 15.02
CA THR A 540 -9.14 29.14 15.18
C THR A 540 -10.02 28.14 14.43
N LEU A 541 -9.68 27.77 13.20
CA LEU A 541 -10.43 26.77 12.43
C LEU A 541 -10.53 25.43 13.20
N TRP A 542 -9.46 24.98 13.84
CA TRP A 542 -9.44 23.76 14.65
C TRP A 542 -10.21 23.90 15.97
N GLN A 543 -10.18 25.06 16.61
CA GLN A 543 -10.92 25.34 17.84
C GLN A 543 -12.42 25.35 17.60
N ASP A 544 -12.86 25.96 16.49
CA ASP A 544 -14.27 26.20 16.18
C ASP A 544 -14.94 25.00 15.48
N SER A 545 -14.15 24.10 14.89
CA SER A 545 -14.67 22.90 14.22
C SER A 545 -14.81 21.73 15.20
N PRO A 546 -15.92 20.97 15.16
CA PRO A 546 -16.01 19.69 15.86
C PRO A 546 -15.04 18.71 15.22
N ARG A 547 -14.21 18.05 16.03
CA ARG A 547 -13.11 17.19 15.56
C ARG A 547 -13.50 15.72 15.69
N THR A 548 -12.97 14.91 14.79
CA THR A 548 -13.06 13.45 14.81
C THR A 548 -11.82 12.85 15.46
N CYS A 549 -11.92 11.62 15.95
CA CYS A 549 -10.84 10.77 16.47
C CYS A 549 -9.79 11.54 17.32
N GLU A 550 -8.65 10.93 17.61
CA GLU A 550 -7.49 11.65 18.15
C GLU A 550 -6.48 11.84 17.01
N TYR A 551 -5.98 13.07 16.87
CA TYR A 551 -4.97 13.43 15.90
C TYR A 551 -3.97 14.40 16.50
N TYR A 552 -2.76 14.34 15.96
CA TYR A 552 -1.67 15.24 16.23
C TYR A 552 -1.31 15.98 14.95
N TYR A 553 -0.90 17.23 15.05
CA TYR A 553 -0.60 18.04 13.87
C TYR A 553 0.64 18.89 14.08
N VAL A 554 1.31 19.20 12.98
CA VAL A 554 2.28 20.29 12.88
C VAL A 554 1.69 21.30 11.90
N PHE A 555 1.49 22.52 12.38
CA PHE A 555 1.13 23.65 11.52
C PHE A 555 2.27 24.65 11.53
N ALA A 556 2.57 25.25 10.39
CA ALA A 556 3.63 26.23 10.27
C ALA A 556 3.27 27.36 9.31
N ASP A 557 3.78 28.55 9.61
CA ASP A 557 3.62 29.78 8.83
C ASP A 557 5.00 30.34 8.48
N GLY A 558 5.34 30.28 7.19
CA GLY A 558 6.62 30.74 6.66
C GLY A 558 6.82 32.25 6.71
N LYS A 559 5.75 33.05 6.84
CA LYS A 559 5.86 34.53 6.90
C LYS A 559 6.31 34.99 8.27
N THR A 560 5.86 34.31 9.31
CA THR A 560 6.19 34.63 10.71
C THR A 560 7.29 33.74 11.28
N ASN A 561 7.71 32.70 10.53
CA ASN A 561 8.64 31.68 10.95
C ASN A 561 8.18 30.91 12.21
N GLN A 562 6.87 30.82 12.42
CA GLN A 562 6.27 30.16 13.58
C GLN A 562 5.69 28.79 13.20
N ALA A 563 5.76 27.86 14.15
CA ALA A 563 5.06 26.58 14.09
C ALA A 563 4.34 26.31 15.41
N VAL A 564 3.33 25.44 15.36
CA VAL A 564 2.65 24.92 16.54
C VAL A 564 2.39 23.43 16.36
N GLY A 565 2.64 22.67 17.43
CA GLY A 565 2.21 21.30 17.56
C GLY A 565 0.81 21.27 18.12
N VAL A 566 -0.04 20.39 17.62
CA VAL A 566 -1.41 20.26 18.09
C VAL A 566 -1.64 18.83 18.52
N ALA A 567 -2.25 18.63 19.69
CA ALA A 567 -2.86 17.37 20.08
C ALA A 567 -4.36 17.63 20.24
N ALA A 568 -5.17 16.92 19.48
CA ALA A 568 -6.61 17.16 19.47
C ALA A 568 -7.40 15.86 19.46
N ASP A 569 -8.47 15.86 20.25
CA ASP A 569 -9.50 14.82 20.26
C ASP A 569 -10.89 15.51 20.17
N PRO A 570 -12.01 14.78 20.17
CA PRO A 570 -13.34 15.40 20.02
C PRO A 570 -13.73 16.30 21.19
N LYS A 571 -13.07 16.16 22.34
CA LYS A 571 -13.34 16.86 23.61
C LYS A 571 -12.28 17.89 23.96
N SER A 572 -11.05 17.72 23.50
CA SER A 572 -9.91 18.56 23.89
C SER A 572 -9.05 18.99 22.70
N ILE A 573 -8.37 20.12 22.85
CA ILE A 573 -7.34 20.59 21.93
C ILE A 573 -6.25 21.30 22.73
N GLU A 574 -5.01 20.92 22.50
CA GLU A 574 -3.83 21.49 23.12
C GLU A 574 -2.85 21.97 22.04
N PHE A 575 -2.31 23.15 22.25
CA PHE A 575 -1.30 23.76 21.38
C PHE A 575 0.05 23.74 22.11
N ILE A 576 1.06 23.18 21.44
CA ILE A 576 2.40 22.95 21.94
C ILE A 576 3.37 23.83 21.15
N GLN A 577 4.02 24.76 21.82
CA GLN A 577 4.95 25.70 21.19
C GLN A 577 6.33 25.06 20.96
N PRO A 578 7.11 25.51 19.96
CA PRO A 578 8.50 25.09 19.80
C PRO A 578 9.31 25.32 21.07
N GLY A 579 10.09 24.33 21.50
CA GLY A 579 10.85 24.37 22.75
C GLY A 579 10.05 24.25 24.04
N GLN A 580 8.74 24.04 23.97
CA GLN A 580 7.93 23.71 25.13
C GLN A 580 8.16 22.26 25.58
N THR A 581 8.33 22.05 26.88
CA THR A 581 8.31 20.70 27.48
C THR A 581 6.89 20.16 27.50
N ASP A 582 6.70 18.94 27.01
CA ASP A 582 5.42 18.22 27.01
C ASP A 582 5.62 16.77 27.50
N PRO A 583 4.76 16.22 28.36
CA PRO A 583 4.91 14.86 28.88
C PRO A 583 4.98 13.77 27.80
N ARG A 584 4.36 13.98 26.63
CA ARG A 584 4.38 13.05 25.50
C ARG A 584 5.66 13.16 24.68
N LEU A 585 6.27 14.35 24.64
CA LEU A 585 7.39 14.68 23.75
C LEU A 585 8.75 14.79 24.46
N GLY A 586 8.75 14.86 25.79
CA GLY A 586 9.92 15.06 26.64
C GLY A 586 10.28 16.53 26.83
N GLU A 587 11.50 16.78 27.33
CA GLU A 587 12.01 18.14 27.54
C GLU A 587 12.08 18.93 26.23
N GLY A 588 11.67 20.20 26.28
CA GLY A 588 11.71 21.07 25.11
C GLY A 588 13.13 21.34 24.63
N ILE A 589 13.33 21.29 23.31
CA ILE A 589 14.56 21.74 22.64
C ILE A 589 14.24 23.13 22.04
N PRO A 590 14.97 24.20 22.37
CA PRO A 590 14.64 25.55 21.89
C PRO A 590 14.43 25.60 20.37
N ASN A 591 13.40 26.32 19.90
CA ASN A 591 13.03 26.45 18.47
C ASN A 591 12.79 25.13 17.71
N VAL A 592 12.46 24.06 18.43
CA VAL A 592 12.17 22.74 17.86
C VAL A 592 10.82 22.23 18.34
N LEU A 593 10.07 21.67 17.40
CA LEU A 593 8.86 20.88 17.64
C LEU A 593 9.05 19.50 17.01
N ALA A 594 9.35 18.49 17.82
CA ALA A 594 9.52 17.10 17.37
C ALA A 594 8.28 16.27 17.74
N LEU A 595 7.45 15.90 16.76
CA LEU A 595 6.20 15.15 16.96
C LEU A 595 6.29 13.71 16.43
N SER A 596 6.65 12.80 17.34
CA SER A 596 6.70 11.37 17.06
C SER A 596 6.38 10.59 18.34
N SER A 597 6.54 9.26 18.33
CA SER A 597 6.28 8.42 19.50
C SER A 597 7.33 7.31 19.67
N GLY A 598 7.55 6.90 20.92
CA GLY A 598 8.46 5.81 21.28
C GLY A 598 9.89 6.02 20.79
N SER A 599 10.53 4.94 20.34
CA SER A 599 11.93 4.95 19.86
C SER A 599 12.16 5.86 18.65
N ARG A 600 11.12 6.15 17.86
CA ARG A 600 11.20 7.07 16.72
C ARG A 600 11.36 8.51 17.18
N LEU A 601 10.64 8.90 18.24
CA LEU A 601 10.80 10.21 18.88
C LEU A 601 12.18 10.35 19.52
N GLU A 602 12.64 9.33 20.25
CA GLU A 602 13.98 9.30 20.84
C GLU A 602 15.04 9.54 19.76
N THR A 603 15.00 8.75 18.68
CA THR A 603 15.93 8.89 17.56
C THR A 603 15.83 10.27 16.89
N LEU A 604 14.63 10.78 16.64
CA LEU A 604 14.43 12.08 16.00
C LEU A 604 15.04 13.20 16.84
N ARG A 605 14.79 13.19 18.16
CA ARG A 605 15.34 14.17 19.10
C ARG A 605 16.86 14.13 19.16
N GLU A 606 17.44 12.93 19.24
CA GLU A 606 18.90 12.73 19.22
C GLU A 606 19.52 13.32 17.94
N ARG A 607 18.92 13.04 16.78
CA ARG A 607 19.39 13.57 15.49
C ARG A 607 19.29 15.09 15.39
N ILE A 608 18.19 15.66 15.88
CA ILE A 608 18.02 17.12 15.93
C ILE A 608 19.10 17.73 16.82
N GLN A 609 19.34 17.19 18.01
CA GLN A 609 20.38 17.69 18.92
C GLN A 609 21.78 17.56 18.31
N GLN A 610 22.06 16.47 17.59
CA GLN A 610 23.34 16.24 16.91
C GLN A 610 23.66 17.29 15.83
N ARG A 611 22.63 17.90 15.24
CA ARG A 611 22.75 18.89 14.15
C ARG A 611 22.17 20.25 14.53
N TYR A 612 21.92 20.50 15.81
CA TYR A 612 21.25 21.71 16.25
C TYR A 612 22.04 22.96 15.82
N GLY A 613 21.39 23.88 15.10
CA GLY A 613 22.02 25.06 14.52
C GLY A 613 22.72 24.83 13.17
N GLU A 614 22.78 23.59 12.70
CA GLU A 614 23.37 23.19 11.42
C GLU A 614 22.35 22.56 10.47
N ILE A 615 21.07 22.48 10.84
CA ILE A 615 20.02 21.85 10.01
C ILE A 615 19.74 22.73 8.77
N ASP A 616 20.07 22.19 7.59
CA ASP A 616 19.65 22.67 6.27
C ASP A 616 18.70 21.65 5.59
N VAL A 617 18.39 21.83 4.31
CA VAL A 617 17.50 20.94 3.54
C VAL A 617 17.95 19.48 3.59
N GLU A 618 19.24 19.21 3.41
CA GLU A 618 19.78 17.84 3.38
C GLU A 618 19.69 17.22 4.78
N ALA A 619 20.08 17.97 5.81
CA ALA A 619 19.95 17.52 7.19
C ALA A 619 18.48 17.27 7.56
N ALA A 620 17.55 18.13 7.16
CA ALA A 620 16.11 17.97 7.42
C ALA A 620 15.51 16.74 6.71
N GLN A 621 15.94 16.46 5.47
CA GLN A 621 15.59 15.21 4.78
C GLN A 621 16.15 13.99 5.51
N TRP A 622 17.37 14.07 6.04
CA TRP A 622 17.99 13.02 6.83
C TRP A 622 17.26 12.78 8.17
N LEU A 623 16.70 13.81 8.81
CA LEU A 623 15.87 13.63 10.01
C LEU A 623 14.68 12.69 9.78
N MET A 624 14.09 12.72 8.57
CA MET A 624 12.98 11.83 8.16
C MET A 624 13.44 10.43 7.72
N SER A 625 14.75 10.14 7.68
CA SER A 625 15.26 8.83 7.28
C SER A 625 14.99 7.75 8.33
N ARG A 626 15.07 6.48 7.95
CA ARG A 626 14.94 5.36 8.91
C ARG A 626 16.02 5.44 10.00
N PRO A 627 15.71 5.11 11.27
CA PRO A 627 14.48 4.48 11.75
C PRO A 627 13.38 5.46 12.22
N VAL A 628 13.52 6.77 11.99
CA VAL A 628 12.42 7.73 12.30
C VAL A 628 11.21 7.41 11.42
N ALA A 629 11.43 7.23 10.12
CA ALA A 629 10.46 6.62 9.22
C ALA A 629 10.39 5.10 9.41
N MET A 630 9.20 4.53 9.24
CA MET A 630 8.96 3.08 9.31
C MET A 630 9.21 2.38 7.96
N LYS A 631 9.19 1.04 7.96
CA LYS A 631 9.20 0.24 6.70
C LYS A 631 7.96 0.50 5.84
N SER A 632 6.86 0.93 6.46
CA SER A 632 5.61 1.34 5.82
C SER A 632 5.63 2.79 5.33
N ASN A 633 6.78 3.47 5.34
CA ASN A 633 6.83 4.87 4.96
C ASN A 633 6.50 5.07 3.46
N LEU A 634 5.32 5.64 3.19
CA LEU A 634 4.68 5.76 1.87
C LEU A 634 5.06 7.04 1.15
N HIS A 635 5.15 8.16 1.87
CA HIS A 635 5.70 9.41 1.36
C HIS A 635 6.37 10.21 2.47
N ASN A 636 7.37 10.99 2.09
CA ASN A 636 7.96 12.05 2.92
C ASN A 636 7.81 13.38 2.20
N VAL A 637 7.50 14.42 2.97
CA VAL A 637 7.46 15.79 2.46
C VAL A 637 8.25 16.70 3.39
N LEU A 638 9.16 17.48 2.83
CA LEU A 638 9.80 18.60 3.50
C LEU A 638 9.28 19.89 2.89
N PHE A 639 8.57 20.71 3.68
CA PHE A 639 8.16 22.05 3.29
C PHE A 639 9.20 23.08 3.75
N VAL A 640 9.44 24.08 2.90
CA VAL A 640 10.20 25.29 3.20
C VAL A 640 9.26 26.47 2.93
N PRO A 641 8.32 26.77 3.85
CA PRO A 641 7.15 27.60 3.51
C PRO A 641 7.50 29.04 3.16
N ALA A 642 8.54 29.61 3.79
CA ALA A 642 9.03 30.95 3.49
C ALA A 642 9.47 31.11 2.03
N ASP A 643 9.96 30.03 1.41
CA ASP A 643 10.40 30.02 0.01
C ASP A 643 9.31 29.56 -0.95
N GLY A 644 8.16 29.06 -0.46
CA GLY A 644 7.15 28.42 -1.31
C GLY A 644 7.62 27.10 -1.95
N VAL A 645 8.68 26.48 -1.39
CA VAL A 645 9.32 25.27 -1.92
C VAL A 645 8.96 24.05 -1.08
N PHE A 646 8.85 22.90 -1.72
CA PHE A 646 8.68 21.63 -1.04
C PHE A 646 9.38 20.48 -1.77
N TYR A 647 9.78 19.47 -0.99
CA TYR A 647 10.51 18.30 -1.48
C TYR A 647 9.71 17.04 -1.18
N VAL A 648 9.46 16.20 -2.18
CA VAL A 648 8.62 15.00 -2.04
C VAL A 648 9.40 13.76 -2.42
N ALA A 649 9.34 12.74 -1.56
CA ALA A 649 9.74 11.37 -1.88
C ALA A 649 8.53 10.44 -1.71
N ASN A 650 8.35 9.50 -2.63
CA ASN A 650 7.27 8.50 -2.60
C ASN A 650 7.88 7.10 -2.58
N ALA A 651 7.23 6.18 -1.88
CA ALA A 651 7.64 4.78 -1.85
C ALA A 651 7.52 4.15 -3.23
N THR A 652 8.24 3.04 -3.43
CA THR A 652 8.11 2.17 -4.59
C THR A 652 7.72 0.77 -4.14
N HIS A 653 7.47 -0.13 -5.10
CA HIS A 653 7.29 -1.56 -4.81
C HIS A 653 8.52 -2.24 -4.17
N LYS A 654 9.66 -1.56 -4.08
CA LYS A 654 10.92 -2.14 -3.57
C LYS A 654 11.44 -1.48 -2.30
N ALA A 655 11.08 -0.22 -2.06
CA ALA A 655 11.68 0.57 -1.00
C ALA A 655 10.71 1.65 -0.49
N PRO A 656 10.72 1.95 0.83
CA PRO A 656 9.94 3.02 1.42
C PRO A 656 10.43 4.40 0.96
N ALA A 657 9.60 5.44 1.09
CA ALA A 657 9.91 6.80 0.64
C ALA A 657 11.18 7.38 1.27
N ALA A 658 11.48 7.05 2.52
CA ALA A 658 12.68 7.46 3.25
C ALA A 658 13.99 6.96 2.62
N GLU A 659 13.93 6.00 1.70
CA GLU A 659 15.06 5.47 0.93
C GLU A 659 15.02 5.91 -0.54
N GLN A 660 14.10 6.81 -0.91
CA GLN A 660 13.92 7.30 -2.27
C GLN A 660 14.40 8.76 -2.40
N PRO A 661 14.84 9.17 -3.61
CA PRO A 661 15.25 10.54 -3.84
C PRO A 661 14.06 11.51 -3.70
N TYR A 662 14.34 12.69 -3.16
CA TYR A 662 13.38 13.78 -3.10
C TYR A 662 13.37 14.58 -4.41
N VAL A 663 12.17 14.92 -4.89
CA VAL A 663 11.96 15.85 -6.00
C VAL A 663 11.56 17.20 -5.45
N LYS A 664 12.23 18.27 -5.89
CA LYS A 664 11.96 19.65 -5.50
C LYS A 664 10.83 20.23 -6.36
N PHE A 665 9.91 20.93 -5.73
CA PHE A 665 8.85 21.70 -6.37
C PHE A 665 8.84 23.13 -5.83
N ASP A 666 8.53 24.08 -6.71
CA ASP A 666 8.29 25.48 -6.38
C ASP A 666 6.82 25.78 -6.67
N LEU A 667 6.07 26.14 -5.63
CA LEU A 667 4.62 26.37 -5.74
C LEU A 667 4.33 27.59 -6.62
N ALA A 668 5.11 28.68 -6.48
CA ALA A 668 4.87 29.90 -7.22
C ALA A 668 5.14 29.71 -8.72
N GLU A 669 6.24 29.03 -9.08
CA GLU A 669 6.55 28.69 -10.48
C GLU A 669 5.47 27.82 -11.11
N LEU A 670 4.98 26.80 -10.38
CA LEU A 670 3.92 25.92 -10.86
C LEU A 670 2.61 26.68 -11.07
N LEU A 671 2.21 27.54 -10.12
CA LEU A 671 1.01 28.38 -10.26
C LEU A 671 1.13 29.39 -11.41
N GLN A 672 2.30 30.01 -11.58
CA GLN A 672 2.53 30.93 -12.69
C GLN A 672 2.39 30.21 -14.03
N SER A 673 2.92 28.99 -14.14
CA SER A 673 2.80 28.18 -15.37
C SER A 673 1.35 27.84 -15.73
N MET A 674 0.44 27.77 -14.75
CA MET A 674 -0.99 27.57 -14.99
C MET A 674 -1.64 28.83 -15.59
N ALA A 675 -1.23 30.01 -15.13
CA ALA A 675 -1.77 31.28 -15.60
C ALA A 675 -1.35 31.60 -17.04
N THR A 676 -0.07 31.41 -17.37
CA THR A 676 0.45 31.63 -18.73
C THR A 676 -0.29 30.78 -19.76
N ARG A 677 -0.55 29.51 -19.42
CA ARG A 677 -1.27 28.60 -20.31
C ARG A 677 -2.71 29.01 -20.57
N GLN A 678 -3.43 29.48 -19.55
CA GLN A 678 -4.78 29.99 -19.75
C GLN A 678 -4.82 31.18 -20.71
N GLN A 679 -3.77 32.00 -20.74
CA GLN A 679 -3.66 33.10 -21.69
C GLN A 679 -3.44 32.57 -23.12
N GLU A 680 -2.56 31.59 -23.30
CA GLU A 680 -2.32 30.93 -24.60
C GLU A 680 -3.57 30.24 -25.16
N ASP A 681 -4.30 29.47 -24.33
CA ASP A 681 -5.54 28.78 -24.74
C ASP A 681 -6.72 29.75 -25.01
N SER A 682 -6.62 31.01 -24.55
CA SER A 682 -7.64 32.06 -24.74
C SER A 682 -7.37 33.00 -25.93
N GLN A 683 -6.21 32.88 -26.59
CA GLN A 683 -5.93 33.59 -27.84
C GLN A 683 -6.42 32.75 -29.03
N PRO A 684 -7.31 33.29 -29.89
CA PRO A 684 -7.97 32.55 -30.97
C PRO A 684 -7.05 32.13 -32.12
#